data_AF-A0A162YCZ1-F1
#
_entry.id   AF-A0A162YCZ1-F1
#
_cell.length_a   1.000
_cell.length_b   1.000
_cell.length_c   1.000
_cell.angle_alpha   90.00
_cell.angle_beta   90.00
_cell.angle_gamma   90.00
#
_symmetry.space_group_name_H-M   'P 1'
#
loop_
_entity.id
_entity.type
_entity.pdbx_description
1 polymer ?
#
loop_
_entity_poly.entity_id
_entity_poly.type
_entity_poly.pdbx_seq_one_letter_code
_entity_poly.pdbx_strand_id
1 'polypeptide(L)'
;MMHRLRRSLDRGRGGGTPTTNTNAVQITDVGTSIIQGARPHQEDRFIALQPGSFKSNQDIALFVVLDGHAGANVAEHSRKTLADYIDAALSKTTSHSQETYKAAIQEALDQEDEHADRESWDDGSTLALALIDTAQKILVEADVGDSHVMLAERTRRNPNEQKKLNKLDNALRAHHLAKGKNEWSITRLSTPHDPDNPVEKKRIEDAGGEVKYDTGTPRVGALAMSRSLGDLDLKLPRVNRLAGHNLTDLDGVETGLKPAVLRITGWHDKEVILDQMIVQGQNATYTVSSLADHQESSVGITKDCSTPINKWNTDSTKLHPKYRGILRAQIPRSSTTIAVRYLLIIDKTQQLVHMMNNSDFFIGGFVGVALLYAIASIVRFSLLSLAPKNFPPGPPTLPFIGNVHHFASNKLHIKFTEWRKTYGDIVGLKAGPANIVVLNSAEVTRELLEKRGNIYSGRPTDYIFREHIVHGAQHILFSQNDAYLKRWRSAVRYLLGPAGTEQALPLQNATAACLAYNLVLTPKMFQDHLHNWGLGTPLSAICGHRGAQKDKNLIKLFYGNQKNWLELLNPGSAPPVGMLPFLKYVPEFLARWKGQAKELRKNQLGFYYMMLNSAKDELERNKNRENDRPDGFVSLMERLLQEQGEKGGFDDHQLAYLGGGLLDAAVDTTYLSALTFIKALGAHPEILKRAQAEVDNFSSASQPPRLKDLEKLQYLKACFFEVLRWRPVAAVNLPHTLDVDDIFRGYHIPKGTVVLQNIWADSHDPSIYPSPSTFDPERYLTNPYGTQMSAEACQAEGRKISYAFGSGRRQCPGNVFAQNGFLAMAAKLVWAFDVVAKEPLDLSVETGFHGGLLLGSEPFEVDFVPRSEARRQAIIEDFEKTRNWLD
;
A
#
# COMPACT_ATOMS: atom_id res chain seq x y z
N MET A 1 39.41 6.03 -7.38
CA MET A 1 40.85 6.10 -7.74
C MET A 1 41.57 6.75 -6.57
N MET A 2 42.45 6.03 -5.84
CA MET A 2 43.15 6.60 -4.68
C MET A 2 44.47 7.26 -5.10
N HIS A 3 44.77 8.44 -4.56
CA HIS A 3 46.15 8.83 -4.29
C HIS A 3 46.24 9.76 -3.08
N ARG A 4 47.25 9.53 -2.23
CA ARG A 4 47.57 10.37 -1.08
C ARG A 4 48.08 11.73 -1.53
N LEU A 5 47.81 12.77 -0.73
CA LEU A 5 48.85 13.71 -0.30
C LEU A 5 48.44 14.38 1.03
N ARG A 6 49.40 14.59 1.92
CA ARG A 6 49.22 15.11 3.29
C ARG A 6 50.28 16.18 3.52
N ARG A 7 49.90 17.45 3.77
CA ARG A 7 50.72 18.42 4.54
C ARG A 7 50.09 19.80 4.68
N SER A 8 50.34 20.38 5.86
CA SER A 8 50.64 21.80 6.11
C SER A 8 49.52 22.82 5.91
N LEU A 9 49.07 23.41 7.02
CA LEU A 9 49.43 24.79 7.34
C LEU A 9 49.35 25.04 8.85
N ASP A 10 50.51 25.30 9.46
CA ASP A 10 50.64 25.87 10.80
C ASP A 10 51.78 26.89 10.76
N ARG A 11 51.47 28.15 11.11
CA ARG A 11 52.37 29.30 11.42
C ARG A 11 51.59 30.61 11.31
N GLY A 12 51.39 31.34 12.41
CA GLY A 12 50.70 32.63 12.29
C GLY A 12 50.61 33.63 13.44
N ARG A 13 51.30 33.49 14.59
CA ARG A 13 51.46 34.52 15.68
C ARG A 13 50.17 35.20 16.21
N GLY A 14 49.81 35.16 17.49
CA GLY A 14 50.48 34.65 18.70
C GLY A 14 50.00 35.46 19.93
N GLY A 15 50.67 35.31 21.07
CA GLY A 15 50.57 36.31 22.15
C GLY A 15 49.48 36.14 23.21
N GLY A 16 49.22 34.91 23.65
CA GLY A 16 48.45 34.65 24.86
C GLY A 16 48.47 33.16 25.17
N THR A 17 48.89 32.77 26.37
CA THR A 17 48.69 31.40 26.87
C THR A 17 47.32 31.34 27.54
N PRO A 18 46.30 30.68 26.95
CA PRO A 18 45.21 30.17 27.75
C PRO A 18 45.81 29.09 28.65
N THR A 19 45.51 29.13 29.94
CA THR A 19 45.70 27.97 30.81
C THR A 19 44.82 26.86 30.27
N THR A 20 45.40 25.96 29.46
CA THR A 20 44.68 24.81 28.91
C THR A 20 44.27 23.93 30.07
N ASN A 21 42.99 24.03 30.43
CA ASN A 21 42.37 23.16 31.42
C ASN A 21 42.45 21.73 30.85
N THR A 22 43.43 20.94 31.33
CA THR A 22 43.80 19.64 30.75
C THR A 22 42.71 18.57 30.88
N ASN A 23 41.57 18.94 31.45
CA ASN A 23 40.37 18.14 31.57
C ASN A 23 39.26 18.51 30.56
N ALA A 24 39.33 19.59 29.79
CA ALA A 24 38.26 19.98 28.87
C ALA A 24 38.06 18.98 27.71
N VAL A 25 36.82 18.83 27.23
CA VAL A 25 36.47 18.00 26.07
C VAL A 25 36.94 18.68 24.79
N GLN A 26 37.74 18.00 23.98
CA GLN A 26 38.10 18.48 22.64
C GLN A 26 37.12 17.92 21.60
N ILE A 27 36.44 18.81 20.89
CA ILE A 27 35.64 18.49 19.71
C ILE A 27 36.60 18.43 18.51
N THR A 28 36.73 17.24 17.91
CA THR A 28 37.77 16.97 16.90
C THR A 28 37.32 17.09 15.45
N ASP A 29 36.02 16.91 15.19
CA ASP A 29 35.39 17.08 13.86
C ASP A 29 33.91 17.45 14.05
N VAL A 30 33.33 18.15 13.08
CA VAL A 30 31.89 18.48 13.01
C VAL A 30 31.46 18.38 11.56
N GLY A 31 30.46 17.55 11.29
CA GLY A 31 29.93 17.31 9.95
C GLY A 31 28.41 17.31 9.94
N THR A 32 27.84 17.71 8.80
CA THR A 32 26.40 17.71 8.56
C THR A 32 26.12 17.09 7.20
N SER A 33 24.94 16.50 7.05
CA SER A 33 24.47 15.92 5.78
C SER A 33 23.05 16.39 5.53
N ILE A 34 22.72 16.71 4.28
CA ILE A 34 21.38 17.12 3.87
C ILE A 34 20.96 16.18 2.73
N ILE A 35 19.85 15.47 2.91
CA ILE A 35 19.24 14.64 1.88
C ILE A 35 17.85 15.20 1.64
N GLN A 36 17.63 15.81 0.49
CA GLN A 36 16.28 16.23 0.09
C GLN A 36 15.42 14.98 -0.15
N GLY A 37 14.35 14.84 0.62
CA GLY A 37 13.38 13.76 0.48
C GLY A 37 12.47 13.91 -0.75
N ALA A 38 11.31 13.26 -0.72
CA ALA A 38 10.35 13.28 -1.83
C ALA A 38 9.63 14.64 -2.06
N ARG A 39 9.92 15.68 -1.25
CA ARG A 39 9.34 17.03 -1.38
C ARG A 39 10.12 17.86 -2.42
N PRO A 40 9.47 18.79 -3.15
CA PRO A 40 10.12 19.56 -4.22
C PRO A 40 11.14 20.60 -3.74
N HIS A 41 11.18 20.86 -2.42
CA HIS A 41 12.17 21.72 -1.76
C HIS A 41 12.61 21.06 -0.45
N GLN A 42 13.75 21.48 0.08
CA GLN A 42 14.22 21.02 1.39
C GLN A 42 13.75 21.98 2.48
N GLU A 43 12.99 21.45 3.44
CA GLU A 43 12.39 22.20 4.54
C GLU A 43 13.30 22.16 5.78
N ASP A 44 14.04 21.06 5.98
CA ASP A 44 14.94 20.85 7.13
C ASP A 44 16.11 21.85 7.18
N ARG A 45 16.54 22.19 8.40
CA ARG A 45 17.69 23.06 8.70
C ARG A 45 18.54 22.48 9.84
N PHE A 46 19.74 23.03 10.04
CA PHE A 46 20.60 22.66 11.17
C PHE A 46 21.39 23.88 11.68
N ILE A 47 21.81 23.80 12.94
CA ILE A 47 22.80 24.67 13.57
C ILE A 47 23.96 23.80 14.05
N ALA A 48 25.20 24.23 13.79
CA ALA A 48 26.40 23.54 14.26
C ALA A 48 27.45 24.60 14.64
N LEU A 49 27.61 24.83 15.94
CA LEU A 49 28.47 25.85 16.52
C LEU A 49 29.55 25.21 17.38
N GLN A 50 30.79 25.61 17.13
CA GLN A 50 31.96 25.21 17.90
C GLN A 50 32.11 26.08 19.17
N PRO A 51 32.89 25.62 20.17
CA PRO A 51 33.33 26.47 21.27
C PRO A 51 33.93 27.79 20.75
N GLY A 52 33.64 28.88 21.45
CA GLY A 52 33.95 30.26 21.06
C GLY A 52 32.81 30.99 20.34
N SER A 53 31.75 30.29 19.91
CA SER A 53 30.62 30.91 19.19
C SER A 53 29.70 31.75 20.09
N PHE A 54 29.53 31.36 21.35
CA PHE A 54 28.65 32.00 22.34
C PHE A 54 29.39 33.11 23.10
N LYS A 55 28.83 34.32 23.17
CA LYS A 55 29.46 35.48 23.85
C LYS A 55 29.39 35.35 25.37
N SER A 56 28.33 34.73 25.89
CA SER A 56 28.09 34.52 27.32
C SER A 56 29.02 33.46 27.94
N ASN A 57 29.33 32.39 27.20
CA ASN A 57 30.25 31.33 27.63
C ASN A 57 30.95 30.73 26.40
N GLN A 58 32.26 30.95 26.30
CA GLN A 58 33.10 30.51 25.17
C GLN A 58 33.38 29.00 25.16
N ASP A 59 33.09 28.26 26.22
CA ASP A 59 33.32 26.81 26.30
C ASP A 59 32.12 25.98 25.75
N ILE A 60 31.06 26.63 25.26
CA ILE A 60 29.84 25.99 24.74
C ILE A 60 29.92 25.70 23.24
N ALA A 61 29.62 24.46 22.87
CA ALA A 61 29.22 24.05 21.52
C ALA A 61 27.70 23.79 21.45
N LEU A 62 27.09 23.99 20.28
CA LEU A 62 25.66 23.76 20.05
C LEU A 62 25.43 23.04 18.72
N PHE A 63 24.63 21.97 18.76
CA PHE A 63 24.14 21.25 17.60
C PHE A 63 22.62 21.22 17.64
N VAL A 64 21.97 21.57 16.53
CA VAL A 64 20.50 21.53 16.39
C VAL A 64 20.14 20.99 15.02
N VAL A 65 19.13 20.13 14.96
CA VAL A 65 18.41 19.76 13.73
C VAL A 65 16.98 20.29 13.86
N LEU A 66 16.47 20.82 12.74
CA LEU A 66 15.13 21.37 12.57
C LEU A 66 14.50 20.63 11.39
N ASP A 67 13.48 19.80 11.61
CA ASP A 67 12.71 19.12 10.55
C ASP A 67 11.48 19.98 10.24
N GLY A 68 11.32 20.39 8.98
CA GLY A 68 10.32 21.39 8.57
C GLY A 68 8.98 20.76 8.20
N HIS A 69 7.88 21.38 8.62
CA HIS A 69 6.53 20.86 8.47
C HIS A 69 5.62 21.91 7.83
N ALA A 70 4.95 21.53 6.73
CA ALA A 70 4.10 22.38 5.89
C ALA A 70 4.78 23.58 5.21
N GLY A 71 6.07 23.79 5.46
CA GLY A 71 6.88 24.88 4.93
C GLY A 71 8.26 24.92 5.60
N ALA A 72 8.93 26.05 5.48
CA ALA A 72 10.32 26.21 5.92
C ALA A 72 10.61 27.53 6.63
N ASN A 73 9.60 28.38 6.88
CA ASN A 73 9.82 29.72 7.45
C ASN A 73 10.26 29.63 8.91
N VAL A 74 9.57 28.83 9.75
CA VAL A 74 10.00 28.56 11.13
C VAL A 74 11.42 27.98 11.16
N ALA A 75 11.67 26.88 10.45
CA ALA A 75 12.99 26.24 10.44
C ALA A 75 14.12 27.18 9.96
N GLU A 76 13.87 28.02 8.95
CA GLU A 76 14.84 28.98 8.43
C GLU A 76 14.95 30.26 9.28
N HIS A 77 13.98 30.56 10.14
CA HIS A 77 14.06 31.58 11.19
C HIS A 77 14.92 31.05 12.34
N SER A 78 14.52 29.94 12.98
CA SER A 78 15.21 29.36 14.14
C SER A 78 16.68 29.05 13.86
N ARG A 79 17.03 28.66 12.62
CA ARG A 79 18.43 28.49 12.18
C ARG A 79 19.29 29.77 12.35
N LYS A 80 18.67 30.95 12.30
CA LYS A 80 19.34 32.25 12.41
C LYS A 80 19.31 32.82 13.83
N THR A 81 18.25 32.56 14.59
CA THR A 81 17.93 33.28 15.84
C THR A 81 18.11 32.45 17.11
N LEU A 82 17.85 31.14 17.07
CA LEU A 82 17.80 30.29 18.26
C LEU A 82 19.10 30.32 19.08
N ALA A 83 20.26 30.31 18.41
CA ALA A 83 21.56 30.38 19.09
C ALA A 83 21.80 31.74 19.79
N ASP A 84 21.38 32.84 19.17
CA ASP A 84 21.48 34.19 19.76
C ASP A 84 20.50 34.33 20.94
N TYR A 85 19.31 33.73 20.88
CA TYR A 85 18.37 33.68 22.01
C TYR A 85 18.91 32.86 23.20
N ILE A 86 19.52 31.71 22.95
CA ILE A 86 20.19 30.92 23.99
C ILE A 86 21.35 31.73 24.61
N ASP A 87 22.19 32.39 23.80
CA ASP A 87 23.31 33.22 24.29
C ASP A 87 22.81 34.41 25.12
N ALA A 88 21.71 35.05 24.70
CA ALA A 88 21.07 36.14 25.42
C ALA A 88 20.49 35.68 26.76
N ALA A 89 19.81 34.53 26.81
CA ALA A 89 19.28 33.96 28.05
C ALA A 89 20.41 33.55 29.02
N LEU A 90 21.48 32.90 28.52
CA LEU A 90 22.66 32.55 29.32
C LEU A 90 23.40 33.78 29.85
N SER A 91 23.39 34.91 29.14
CA SER A 91 24.02 36.16 29.61
C SER A 91 23.39 36.76 30.88
N LYS A 92 22.16 36.34 31.24
CA LYS A 92 21.42 36.83 32.42
C LYS A 92 21.88 36.20 33.73
N THR A 93 22.78 35.22 33.67
CA THR A 93 23.13 34.34 34.79
C THR A 93 24.62 34.01 34.79
N THR A 94 25.21 33.96 35.98
CA THR A 94 26.62 33.58 36.20
C THR A 94 26.77 32.12 36.63
N SER A 95 25.66 31.39 36.78
CA SER A 95 25.67 29.95 37.05
C SER A 95 25.68 29.19 35.74
N HIS A 96 26.59 28.23 35.58
CA HIS A 96 26.69 27.41 34.38
C HIS A 96 26.28 25.96 34.69
N SER A 97 25.07 25.79 35.24
CA SER A 97 24.54 24.48 35.65
C SER A 97 23.61 23.86 34.58
N GLN A 98 23.33 22.56 34.70
CA GLN A 98 22.37 21.86 33.83
C GLN A 98 20.98 22.53 33.84
N GLU A 99 20.53 22.95 35.01
CA GLU A 99 19.26 23.67 35.21
C GLU A 99 19.28 25.03 34.52
N THR A 100 20.43 25.72 34.52
CA THR A 100 20.59 27.00 33.83
C THR A 100 20.49 26.83 32.32
N TYR A 101 21.18 25.84 31.74
CA TYR A 101 21.08 25.57 30.31
C TYR A 101 19.66 25.18 29.89
N LYS A 102 18.96 24.36 30.69
CA LYS A 102 17.55 24.02 30.44
C LYS A 102 16.67 25.26 30.43
N ALA A 103 16.82 26.16 31.41
CA ALA A 103 16.07 27.41 31.47
C ALA A 103 16.37 28.34 30.27
N ALA A 104 17.64 28.42 29.84
CA ALA A 104 18.02 29.23 28.68
C ALA A 104 17.53 28.66 27.35
N ILE A 105 17.53 27.33 27.18
CA ILE A 105 16.93 26.66 26.03
C ILE A 105 15.41 26.89 26.01
N GLN A 106 14.72 26.74 27.15
CA GLN A 106 13.29 27.02 27.28
C GLN A 106 12.97 28.45 26.85
N GLU A 107 13.66 29.45 27.42
CA GLU A 107 13.41 30.87 27.13
C GLU A 107 13.67 31.22 25.64
N ALA A 108 14.57 30.48 24.99
CA ALA A 108 14.84 30.64 23.56
C ALA A 108 13.73 30.02 22.70
N LEU A 109 13.23 28.83 23.04
CA LEU A 109 12.11 28.20 22.34
C LEU A 109 10.81 29.01 22.49
N ASP A 110 10.56 29.56 23.68
CA ASP A 110 9.40 30.43 23.95
C ASP A 110 9.45 31.70 23.05
N GLN A 111 10.63 32.27 22.81
CA GLN A 111 10.82 33.43 21.92
C GLN A 111 10.64 33.10 20.43
N GLU A 112 11.04 31.90 20.00
CA GLU A 112 10.81 31.40 18.63
C GLU A 112 9.30 31.23 18.36
N ASP A 113 8.56 30.61 19.29
CA ASP A 113 7.10 30.43 19.18
C ASP A 113 6.38 31.80 19.20
N GLU A 114 6.77 32.72 20.09
CA GLU A 114 6.25 34.10 20.05
C GLU A 114 6.53 34.82 18.72
N HIS A 115 7.65 34.53 18.04
CA HIS A 115 7.95 35.14 16.75
C HIS A 115 7.05 34.57 15.64
N ALA A 116 6.93 33.25 15.56
CA ALA A 116 6.03 32.60 14.60
C ALA A 116 4.57 33.03 14.78
N ASP A 117 4.10 33.17 16.03
CA ASP A 117 2.76 33.71 16.36
C ASP A 117 2.59 35.16 15.87
N ARG A 118 3.61 36.02 16.02
CA ARG A 118 3.58 37.43 15.57
C ARG A 118 3.52 37.55 14.05
N GLU A 119 4.33 36.77 13.33
CA GLU A 119 4.36 36.76 11.87
C GLU A 119 3.20 35.97 11.24
N SER A 120 2.42 35.25 12.07
CA SER A 120 1.26 34.44 11.65
C SER A 120 1.61 33.37 10.61
N TRP A 121 2.71 32.65 10.82
CA TRP A 121 3.12 31.56 9.93
C TRP A 121 2.23 30.32 10.08
N ASP A 122 1.92 29.72 8.93
CA ASP A 122 1.14 28.50 8.74
C ASP A 122 2.02 27.25 8.58
N ASP A 123 3.34 27.39 8.78
CA ASP A 123 4.31 26.31 8.85
C ASP A 123 4.93 26.16 10.26
N GLY A 124 5.64 25.06 10.46
CA GLY A 124 6.24 24.69 11.74
C GLY A 124 7.54 23.89 11.61
N SER A 125 8.17 23.57 12.74
CA SER A 125 9.35 22.70 12.77
C SER A 125 9.45 21.86 14.05
N THR A 126 9.80 20.58 13.93
CA THR A 126 10.29 19.79 15.08
C THR A 126 11.79 20.03 15.27
N LEU A 127 12.28 19.88 16.50
CA LEU A 127 13.65 20.23 16.88
C LEU A 127 14.30 19.11 17.69
N ALA A 128 15.56 18.81 17.41
CA ALA A 128 16.44 18.01 18.26
C ALA A 128 17.76 18.76 18.49
N LEU A 129 18.11 19.02 19.75
CA LEU A 129 19.19 19.89 20.17
C LEU A 129 20.15 19.18 21.14
N ALA A 130 21.45 19.46 20.98
CA ALA A 130 22.51 19.05 21.88
C ALA A 130 23.47 20.22 22.15
N LEU A 131 23.48 20.72 23.38
CA LEU A 131 24.39 21.76 23.89
C LEU A 131 25.47 21.10 24.75
N ILE A 132 26.74 21.41 24.49
CA ILE A 132 27.90 20.82 25.18
C ILE A 132 28.73 21.93 25.81
N ASP A 133 28.81 21.98 27.15
CA ASP A 133 29.86 22.73 27.84
C ASP A 133 31.12 21.85 27.93
N THR A 134 32.12 22.23 27.14
CA THR A 134 33.37 21.47 26.99
C THR A 134 34.29 21.58 28.20
N ALA A 135 34.23 22.66 28.98
CA ALA A 135 35.02 22.84 30.19
C ALA A 135 34.48 22.01 31.37
N GLN A 136 33.16 21.95 31.51
CA GLN A 136 32.46 21.26 32.60
C GLN A 136 32.07 19.81 32.27
N LYS A 137 32.18 19.39 31.01
CA LYS A 137 31.75 18.06 30.52
C LYS A 137 30.25 17.83 30.64
N ILE A 138 29.46 18.89 30.50
CA ILE A 138 28.00 18.83 30.56
C ILE A 138 27.48 18.72 29.12
N LEU A 139 26.64 17.72 28.87
CA LEU A 139 25.81 17.61 27.66
C LEU A 139 24.35 17.79 28.08
N VAL A 140 23.68 18.76 27.47
CA VAL A 140 22.25 19.01 27.62
C VAL A 140 21.60 18.73 26.28
N GLU A 141 20.60 17.85 26.30
CA GLU A 141 19.77 17.54 25.14
C GLU A 141 18.38 18.14 25.35
N ALA A 142 17.71 18.45 24.24
CA ALA A 142 16.30 18.82 24.20
C ALA A 142 15.69 18.29 22.89
N ASP A 143 14.56 17.59 23.00
CA ASP A 143 13.85 16.97 21.88
C ASP A 143 12.38 17.44 21.88
N VAL A 144 11.96 17.93 20.72
CA VAL A 144 10.77 18.74 20.51
C VAL A 144 10.09 18.22 19.24
N GLY A 145 9.68 16.95 19.30
CA GLY A 145 8.95 16.27 18.24
C GLY A 145 9.41 14.82 18.03
N ASP A 146 9.72 14.48 16.79
CA ASP A 146 9.97 13.13 16.29
C ASP A 146 11.39 12.90 15.77
N SER A 147 12.28 13.90 15.92
CA SER A 147 13.71 13.76 15.70
C SER A 147 14.40 13.09 16.90
N HIS A 148 15.67 12.66 16.78
CA HIS A 148 16.39 11.96 17.86
C HIS A 148 17.84 12.38 18.01
N VAL A 149 18.33 12.45 19.25
CA VAL A 149 19.75 12.62 19.58
C VAL A 149 20.39 11.29 19.98
N MET A 150 21.54 10.95 19.39
CA MET A 150 22.33 9.74 19.65
C MET A 150 23.79 10.09 19.95
N LEU A 151 24.34 9.47 20.99
CA LEU A 151 25.76 9.53 21.36
C LEU A 151 26.47 8.27 20.90
N ALA A 152 27.58 8.39 20.16
CA ALA A 152 28.39 7.25 19.73
C ALA A 152 29.76 7.27 20.43
N GLU A 153 29.95 6.38 21.40
CA GLU A 153 31.20 6.24 22.15
C GLU A 153 32.04 5.08 21.59
N ARG A 154 33.36 5.15 21.69
CA ARG A 154 34.26 4.12 21.13
C ARG A 154 35.11 3.46 22.21
N THR A 155 34.90 2.17 22.46
CA THR A 155 35.58 1.47 23.57
C THR A 155 36.97 0.95 23.16
N ARG A 156 38.05 1.39 23.81
CA ARG A 156 39.36 0.70 23.77
C ARG A 156 39.40 -0.39 24.85
N ARG A 157 39.19 -1.66 24.50
CA ARG A 157 39.18 -2.78 25.47
C ARG A 157 40.55 -3.44 25.71
N ASN A 158 40.75 -3.86 26.96
CA ASN A 158 41.96 -4.53 27.45
C ASN A 158 41.86 -6.06 27.19
N PRO A 159 42.86 -6.73 26.57
CA PRO A 159 42.75 -8.13 26.13
C PRO A 159 42.35 -9.17 27.20
N ASN A 160 42.61 -8.90 28.48
CA ASN A 160 42.33 -9.86 29.56
C ASN A 160 40.85 -9.91 29.98
N GLU A 161 40.08 -8.83 29.82
CA GLU A 161 38.65 -8.83 30.14
C GLU A 161 37.83 -9.62 29.12
N GLN A 162 38.25 -9.61 27.85
CA GLN A 162 37.65 -10.38 26.76
C GLN A 162 37.54 -11.88 27.10
N LYS A 163 38.54 -12.45 27.78
CA LYS A 163 38.53 -13.87 28.21
C LYS A 163 37.56 -14.17 29.34
N LYS A 164 37.24 -13.19 30.21
CA LYS A 164 36.24 -13.36 31.28
C LYS A 164 34.82 -13.23 30.72
N LEU A 165 34.58 -12.22 29.87
CA LEU A 165 33.28 -12.00 29.24
C LEU A 165 32.88 -13.12 28.28
N ASN A 166 33.81 -13.69 27.50
CA ASN A 166 33.52 -14.87 26.65
C ASN A 166 33.02 -16.11 27.44
N LYS A 167 33.22 -16.18 28.76
CA LYS A 167 32.63 -17.22 29.62
C LYS A 167 31.23 -16.87 30.15
N LEU A 168 30.86 -15.60 30.17
CA LEU A 168 29.58 -15.09 30.66
C LEU A 168 28.57 -14.85 29.50
N ASP A 169 29.06 -14.40 28.34
CA ASP A 169 28.28 -14.16 27.11
C ASP A 169 27.59 -15.41 26.55
N ASN A 170 28.08 -16.61 26.89
CA ASN A 170 27.41 -17.86 26.51
C ASN A 170 26.11 -18.12 27.29
N ALA A 171 25.81 -17.34 28.34
CA ALA A 171 24.62 -17.51 29.18
C ALA A 171 23.52 -16.44 28.94
N LEU A 172 23.79 -15.36 28.19
CA LEU A 172 22.92 -14.16 28.12
C LEU A 172 22.61 -13.66 26.70
N ARG A 173 22.55 -14.55 25.70
CA ARG A 173 22.20 -14.15 24.31
C ARG A 173 20.69 -13.98 24.09
N ALA A 174 20.12 -12.91 24.64
CA ALA A 174 18.85 -12.35 24.20
C ALA A 174 18.95 -10.81 24.18
N HIS A 175 18.58 -10.20 23.05
CA HIS A 175 18.65 -8.75 22.74
C HIS A 175 20.06 -8.10 22.71
N HIS A 176 20.63 -7.91 21.51
CA HIS A 176 20.84 -6.57 20.91
C HIS A 176 21.52 -6.60 19.51
N LEU A 177 21.53 -5.43 18.88
CA LEU A 177 21.92 -5.13 17.50
C LEU A 177 23.41 -5.36 17.14
N ALA A 178 23.64 -5.51 15.84
CA ALA A 178 24.89 -5.26 15.09
C ALA A 178 26.22 -5.85 15.62
N LYS A 179 26.66 -6.97 15.05
CA LYS A 179 28.08 -7.39 15.06
C LYS A 179 28.87 -6.72 13.92
N GLY A 180 29.65 -5.69 14.26
CA GLY A 180 30.68 -5.10 13.40
C GLY A 180 32.04 -5.05 14.12
N LYS A 181 33.15 -5.30 13.42
CA LYS A 181 34.51 -5.38 14.01
C LYS A 181 35.16 -4.01 14.32
N ASN A 182 34.42 -3.09 14.92
CA ASN A 182 34.94 -1.87 15.56
C ASN A 182 33.90 -1.45 16.61
N GLU A 183 34.20 -1.65 17.90
CA GLU A 183 33.22 -1.45 18.99
C GLU A 183 32.96 0.04 19.26
N TRP A 184 31.99 0.58 18.51
CA TRP A 184 31.23 1.77 18.89
C TRP A 184 29.99 1.34 19.68
N SER A 185 29.76 1.93 20.84
CA SER A 185 28.50 1.86 21.59
C SER A 185 27.68 3.11 21.26
N ILE A 186 26.54 2.92 20.59
CA ILE A 186 25.59 3.98 20.28
C ILE A 186 24.49 3.96 21.35
N THR A 187 24.29 5.09 22.01
CA THR A 187 23.28 5.32 23.05
C THR A 187 22.33 6.41 22.58
N ARG A 188 21.03 6.10 22.46
CA ARG A 188 20.00 7.13 22.24
C ARG A 188 19.89 7.96 23.52
N LEU A 189 19.97 9.28 23.38
CA LEU A 189 19.83 10.22 24.49
C LEU A 189 18.39 10.73 24.61
N SER A 190 17.70 10.93 23.49
CA SER A 190 16.31 11.42 23.50
C SER A 190 15.27 10.30 23.52
N THR A 191 14.04 10.63 23.92
CA THR A 191 12.90 9.70 23.95
C THR A 191 11.92 10.05 22.83
N PRO A 192 11.59 9.11 21.91
CA PRO A 192 10.71 9.41 20.79
C PRO A 192 9.28 9.72 21.24
N HIS A 193 8.72 10.83 20.74
CA HIS A 193 7.30 11.14 20.89
C HIS A 193 6.49 10.52 19.76
N ASP A 194 6.43 9.18 19.77
CA ASP A 194 5.54 8.42 18.87
C ASP A 194 4.07 8.69 19.25
N PRO A 195 3.20 9.12 18.33
CA PRO A 195 1.78 9.30 18.63
C PRO A 195 1.06 8.00 19.01
N ASP A 196 1.63 6.81 18.81
CA ASP A 196 1.07 5.55 19.35
C ASP A 196 1.48 5.21 20.79
N ASN A 197 2.49 5.90 21.35
CA ASN A 197 2.92 5.69 22.73
C ASN A 197 1.78 6.04 23.69
N PRO A 198 1.37 5.14 24.61
CA PRO A 198 0.23 5.37 25.49
C PRO A 198 0.26 6.69 26.29
N VAL A 199 1.44 7.17 26.67
CA VAL A 199 1.61 8.45 27.40
C VAL A 199 1.42 9.64 26.47
N GLU A 200 2.08 9.62 25.31
CA GLU A 200 2.03 10.71 24.33
C GLU A 200 0.66 10.81 23.65
N LYS A 201 0.07 9.66 23.30
CA LYS A 201 -1.31 9.56 22.82
C LYS A 201 -2.30 10.18 23.79
N LYS A 202 -2.20 9.84 25.08
CA LYS A 202 -3.07 10.41 26.10
C LYS A 202 -2.88 11.92 26.20
N ARG A 203 -1.64 12.43 26.14
CA ARG A 203 -1.35 13.87 26.11
C ARG A 203 -1.99 14.56 24.89
N ILE A 204 -1.93 13.94 23.71
CA ILE A 204 -2.56 14.45 22.47
C ILE A 204 -4.09 14.51 22.64
N GLU A 205 -4.70 13.46 23.17
CA GLU A 205 -6.14 13.36 23.42
C GLU A 205 -6.62 14.34 24.51
N ASP A 206 -5.88 14.47 25.63
CA ASP A 206 -6.14 15.43 26.71
C ASP A 206 -6.02 16.89 26.24
N ALA A 207 -5.20 17.16 25.20
CA ALA A 207 -5.06 18.45 24.55
C ALA A 207 -6.07 18.70 23.41
N GLY A 208 -6.95 17.75 23.11
CA GLY A 208 -8.02 17.89 22.11
C GLY A 208 -7.65 17.54 20.66
N GLY A 209 -6.46 16.98 20.42
CA GLY A 209 -6.09 16.36 19.14
C GLY A 209 -6.51 14.88 19.08
N GLU A 210 -6.46 14.28 17.89
CA GLU A 210 -6.68 12.84 17.71
C GLU A 210 -5.48 12.16 17.03
N VAL A 211 -5.21 10.89 17.38
CA VAL A 211 -4.17 10.10 16.68
C VAL A 211 -4.82 9.32 15.54
N LYS A 212 -4.51 9.71 14.31
CA LYS A 212 -4.90 9.05 13.06
C LYS A 212 -3.87 8.00 12.67
N TYR A 213 -4.35 7.03 11.90
CA TYR A 213 -3.56 5.92 11.35
C TYR A 213 -3.86 5.75 9.86
N ASP A 214 -4.28 6.84 9.20
CA ASP A 214 -4.73 6.89 7.82
C ASP A 214 -3.62 6.63 6.81
N THR A 215 -2.37 6.97 7.13
CA THR A 215 -1.19 6.64 6.31
C THR A 215 -0.50 5.33 6.72
N GLY A 216 -1.08 4.52 7.61
CA GLY A 216 -0.44 3.32 8.17
C GLY A 216 0.67 3.58 9.20
N THR A 217 1.07 4.84 9.36
CA THR A 217 1.90 5.35 10.47
C THR A 217 0.97 6.07 11.45
N PRO A 218 1.19 6.01 12.78
CA PRO A 218 0.55 6.94 13.70
C PRO A 218 0.89 8.39 13.33
N ARG A 219 -0.13 9.22 13.17
CA ARG A 219 -0.04 10.65 12.85
C ARG A 219 -0.97 11.41 13.78
N VAL A 220 -0.57 12.58 14.26
CA VAL A 220 -1.53 13.50 14.90
C VAL A 220 -2.39 14.09 13.78
N GLY A 221 -3.71 14.05 13.95
CA GLY A 221 -4.65 14.57 12.97
C GLY A 221 -5.73 15.41 13.63
N ALA A 222 -6.32 16.33 12.87
CA ALA A 222 -7.17 17.40 13.38
C ALA A 222 -6.50 18.16 14.54
N LEU A 223 -5.77 19.21 14.17
CA LEU A 223 -4.99 20.10 15.05
C LEU A 223 -3.72 19.41 15.58
N ALA A 224 -2.58 20.00 15.24
CA ALA A 224 -1.27 19.44 15.47
C ALA A 224 -0.82 19.77 16.89
N MET A 225 -1.17 18.88 17.81
CA MET A 225 -0.47 18.78 19.09
C MET A 225 0.86 18.03 18.94
N SER A 226 1.54 18.14 17.79
CA SER A 226 3.00 17.93 17.74
C SER A 226 3.67 19.02 18.56
N ARG A 227 4.83 18.72 19.13
CA ARG A 227 5.58 19.65 20.00
C ARG A 227 6.28 20.76 19.19
N SER A 228 5.99 20.89 17.91
CA SER A 228 6.67 21.74 16.93
C SER A 228 6.56 23.23 17.24
N LEU A 229 7.65 23.94 16.94
CA LEU A 229 7.69 25.40 16.88
C LEU A 229 6.75 25.90 15.76
N GLY A 230 6.06 27.01 15.96
CA GLY A 230 5.15 27.67 15.01
C GLY A 230 3.77 27.00 14.89
N ASP A 231 3.25 26.86 13.67
CA ASP A 231 2.03 26.13 13.33
C ASP A 231 0.70 26.71 13.91
N LEU A 232 0.45 28.00 13.64
CA LEU A 232 -0.64 28.79 14.26
C LEU A 232 -2.05 28.25 13.99
N ASP A 233 -2.35 27.87 12.74
CA ASP A 233 -3.68 27.40 12.33
C ASP A 233 -4.00 25.98 12.84
N LEU A 234 -2.98 25.17 13.14
CA LEU A 234 -3.15 23.84 13.74
C LEU A 234 -3.15 23.87 15.28
N LYS A 235 -2.91 25.01 15.93
CA LYS A 235 -2.98 25.23 17.39
C LYS A 235 -4.32 25.89 17.88
N LEU A 236 -5.43 25.75 17.14
CA LEU A 236 -6.75 26.35 17.45
C LEU A 236 -7.90 25.33 17.62
N PRO A 237 -8.61 25.25 18.77
CA PRO A 237 -9.04 26.43 19.51
C PRO A 237 -8.72 26.42 21.02
N ARG A 238 -7.82 27.32 21.44
CA ARG A 238 -7.79 27.98 22.76
C ARG A 238 -7.94 27.11 24.02
N VAL A 239 -7.37 25.91 24.04
CA VAL A 239 -7.06 25.19 25.28
C VAL A 239 -5.53 25.08 25.37
N ASN A 240 -4.94 25.51 26.49
CA ASN A 240 -3.49 25.47 26.77
C ASN A 240 -2.51 26.27 25.87
N ARG A 241 -2.83 27.53 25.51
CA ARG A 241 -1.80 28.49 25.03
C ARG A 241 -0.76 28.92 26.09
N LEU A 242 -0.83 28.40 27.32
CA LEU A 242 0.03 28.80 28.46
C LEU A 242 0.45 27.59 29.33
N ALA A 243 0.43 26.37 28.79
CA ALA A 243 0.86 25.18 29.52
C ALA A 243 1.64 24.21 28.63
N GLY A 244 2.95 24.06 28.90
CA GLY A 244 3.61 22.78 28.69
C GLY A 244 4.57 22.61 27.51
N HIS A 245 5.31 23.65 27.08
CA HIS A 245 6.68 23.39 26.56
C HIS A 245 7.71 23.18 27.68
N ASN A 246 7.28 23.38 28.93
CA ASN A 246 8.09 23.21 30.13
C ASN A 246 8.75 21.82 30.16
N LEU A 247 10.08 21.79 30.03
CA LEU A 247 10.91 20.58 30.03
C LEU A 247 10.76 19.70 31.30
N THR A 248 10.03 20.14 32.34
CA THR A 248 9.69 19.28 33.49
C THR A 248 8.56 18.29 33.23
N ASP A 249 7.75 18.49 32.19
CA ASP A 249 6.54 17.68 31.92
C ASP A 249 6.85 16.48 30.99
N LEU A 250 8.14 16.13 30.89
CA LEU A 250 8.69 15.07 30.05
C LEU A 250 8.92 13.78 30.83
N ASP A 251 8.14 12.73 30.56
CA ASP A 251 8.52 11.37 30.96
C ASP A 251 9.80 10.98 30.19
N GLY A 252 10.91 10.84 30.91
CA GLY A 252 12.27 10.82 30.35
C GLY A 252 13.19 11.89 31.00
N VAL A 253 12.60 12.98 31.50
CA VAL A 253 13.25 13.85 32.50
C VAL A 253 12.90 13.32 33.89
N GLU A 254 13.45 12.15 34.23
CA GLU A 254 13.58 11.79 35.64
C GLU A 254 14.37 12.92 36.34
N THR A 255 13.91 13.37 37.51
CA THR A 255 14.77 14.08 38.49
C THR A 255 15.74 13.08 39.14
N GLY A 256 16.43 12.37 38.27
CA GLY A 256 17.16 11.14 38.50
C GLY A 256 18.45 11.24 37.72
N LEU A 257 19.38 12.00 38.28
CA LEU A 257 20.79 11.71 38.10
C LEU A 257 21.04 10.26 38.56
N LYS A 258 20.82 9.28 37.67
CA LYS A 258 21.99 8.49 37.34
C LYS A 258 22.97 9.51 36.80
N PRO A 259 24.16 9.67 37.40
CA PRO A 259 25.22 10.31 36.67
C PRO A 259 25.27 9.62 35.30
N ALA A 260 25.59 10.37 34.25
CA ALA A 260 26.49 9.79 33.28
C ALA A 260 27.71 9.36 34.11
N VAL A 261 27.70 8.11 34.58
CA VAL A 261 28.85 7.48 35.18
C VAL A 261 29.77 7.31 33.99
N LEU A 262 30.54 8.38 33.77
CA LEU A 262 31.90 8.34 33.29
C LEU A 262 32.54 7.22 34.10
N ARG A 263 32.45 6.00 33.56
CA ARG A 263 32.95 4.79 34.21
C ARG A 263 34.44 4.78 33.94
N ILE A 264 35.11 5.71 34.60
CA ILE A 264 36.55 5.81 34.71
C ILE A 264 37.00 4.62 35.57
N THR A 265 36.93 3.42 35.01
CA THR A 265 37.69 2.27 35.50
C THR A 265 39.12 2.43 34.99
N GLY A 266 39.88 3.27 35.70
CA GLY A 266 41.33 3.43 35.53
C GLY A 266 41.76 4.40 34.43
N TRP A 267 41.69 5.70 34.70
CA TRP A 267 42.46 6.70 33.94
C TRP A 267 43.77 7.03 34.65
N HIS A 268 44.87 6.48 34.14
CA HIS A 268 46.20 7.06 34.25
C HIS A 268 46.70 7.27 32.81
N ASP A 269 46.96 8.53 32.47
CA ASP A 269 47.62 9.03 31.26
C ASP A 269 47.16 8.50 29.89
N LYS A 270 46.23 9.23 29.23
CA LYS A 270 46.35 9.80 27.84
C LYS A 270 44.98 10.05 27.15
N GLU A 271 44.83 11.27 26.64
CA GLU A 271 43.96 11.74 25.52
C GLU A 271 42.54 11.14 25.35
N VAL A 272 41.51 11.98 25.57
CA VAL A 272 40.14 11.74 25.05
C VAL A 272 40.10 12.18 23.57
N ILE A 273 39.46 11.38 22.72
CA ILE A 273 38.96 11.80 21.40
C ILE A 273 37.45 11.56 21.41
N LEU A 274 36.65 12.61 21.21
CA LEU A 274 35.19 12.51 21.13
C LEU A 274 34.82 12.26 19.66
N ASP A 275 34.49 11.01 19.33
CA ASP A 275 34.79 10.47 17.99
C ASP A 275 33.55 10.55 17.03
N GLN A 276 32.28 10.49 17.51
CA GLN A 276 31.03 10.81 16.74
C GLN A 276 29.80 11.17 17.64
N MET A 277 28.91 12.04 17.15
CA MET A 277 27.48 12.11 17.55
C MET A 277 26.59 11.97 16.31
N ILE A 278 25.34 11.51 16.49
CA ILE A 278 24.37 11.35 15.41
C ILE A 278 23.04 11.99 15.82
N VAL A 279 22.41 12.77 14.95
CA VAL A 279 21.02 13.21 15.09
C VAL A 279 20.21 12.55 13.97
N GLN A 280 18.88 12.38 14.10
CA GLN A 280 18.05 11.75 13.07
C GLN A 280 16.65 12.38 13.00
N GLY A 281 16.15 12.71 11.81
CA GLY A 281 14.76 13.13 11.54
C GLY A 281 14.01 12.10 10.68
N GLN A 282 12.73 12.30 10.34
CA GLN A 282 11.89 11.25 9.71
C GLN A 282 12.45 10.67 8.40
N ASN A 283 13.29 11.41 7.67
CA ASN A 283 13.92 10.94 6.42
C ASN A 283 15.44 11.19 6.32
N ALA A 284 16.12 11.58 7.42
CA ALA A 284 17.53 11.96 7.39
C ALA A 284 18.32 11.44 8.61
N THR A 285 19.50 10.86 8.38
CA THR A 285 20.47 10.47 9.42
C THR A 285 21.70 11.37 9.35
N TYR A 286 21.97 12.13 10.41
CA TYR A 286 23.05 13.12 10.47
C TYR A 286 24.27 12.53 11.19
N THR A 287 25.21 11.90 10.47
CA THR A 287 26.41 11.27 11.04
C THR A 287 27.67 12.11 10.85
N VAL A 288 28.46 12.31 11.91
CA VAL A 288 29.72 13.08 11.89
C VAL A 288 30.90 12.24 11.38
N SER A 289 31.32 12.35 10.11
CA SER A 289 32.68 11.93 9.69
C SER A 289 33.16 12.48 8.34
N SER A 290 34.26 13.24 8.39
CA SER A 290 35.30 13.52 7.38
C SER A 290 35.01 13.52 5.85
N LEU A 291 35.18 14.73 5.28
CA LEU A 291 35.83 15.09 4.00
C LEU A 291 35.20 14.68 2.63
N ALA A 292 35.17 15.53 1.58
CA ALA A 292 35.18 17.00 1.42
C ALA A 292 34.93 17.39 -0.07
N ASP A 293 34.24 18.51 -0.28
CA ASP A 293 34.26 19.51 -1.40
C ASP A 293 34.49 19.16 -2.89
N HIS A 294 33.69 19.81 -3.76
CA HIS A 294 34.24 20.80 -4.70
C HIS A 294 33.20 21.83 -5.24
N GLN A 295 33.73 22.90 -5.85
CA GLN A 295 33.09 24.18 -6.18
C GLN A 295 32.61 24.34 -7.64
N GLU A 296 31.69 25.30 -7.83
CA GLU A 296 31.56 26.27 -8.94
C GLU A 296 31.33 25.82 -10.41
N SER A 297 30.34 26.46 -11.05
CA SER A 297 30.62 27.44 -12.13
C SER A 297 29.34 28.15 -12.61
N SER A 298 29.50 29.38 -13.11
CA SER A 298 28.41 30.25 -13.57
C SER A 298 28.51 30.55 -15.07
N VAL A 299 27.37 30.57 -15.77
CA VAL A 299 27.23 31.09 -17.14
C VAL A 299 25.86 31.75 -17.26
N GLY A 300 25.79 32.98 -17.77
CA GLY A 300 24.53 33.69 -18.05
C GLY A 300 24.26 33.85 -19.55
N ILE A 301 23.14 34.49 -19.91
CA ILE A 301 22.97 35.44 -21.04
C ILE A 301 21.50 35.92 -21.13
N THR A 302 21.30 37.05 -21.79
CA THR A 302 20.14 37.96 -21.78
C THR A 302 18.97 37.57 -22.69
N LYS A 303 17.88 38.35 -22.61
CA LYS A 303 16.66 38.23 -23.43
C LYS A 303 16.13 39.62 -23.80
N ASP A 304 15.83 39.88 -25.08
CA ASP A 304 15.06 41.05 -25.51
C ASP A 304 14.46 40.87 -26.94
N CYS A 305 13.67 41.86 -27.37
CA CYS A 305 13.13 42.16 -28.71
C CYS A 305 11.69 41.71 -29.09
N SER A 306 11.04 42.59 -29.87
CA SER A 306 9.61 42.61 -30.21
C SER A 306 9.36 43.01 -31.70
N THR A 307 8.17 43.56 -32.03
CA THR A 307 7.78 44.31 -33.28
C THR A 307 7.25 43.53 -34.54
N PRO A 308 6.50 44.16 -35.50
CA PRO A 308 5.16 43.67 -35.90
C PRO A 308 4.84 43.61 -37.44
N ILE A 309 3.56 43.48 -37.84
CA ILE A 309 3.08 43.22 -39.22
C ILE A 309 2.21 44.35 -39.84
N ASN A 310 2.25 44.48 -41.18
CA ASN A 310 1.54 45.41 -42.09
C ASN A 310 1.02 44.64 -43.35
N LYS A 311 0.26 45.12 -44.36
CA LYS A 311 -0.26 46.44 -44.81
C LYS A 311 -1.43 46.21 -45.82
N TRP A 312 -2.62 46.85 -45.74
CA TRP A 312 -3.63 46.81 -46.84
C TRP A 312 -4.49 48.11 -47.00
N ASN A 313 -4.99 48.34 -48.23
CA ASN A 313 -5.42 49.64 -48.79
C ASN A 313 -6.96 49.78 -48.98
N THR A 314 -7.51 50.99 -49.22
CA THR A 314 -8.97 51.24 -49.36
C THR A 314 -9.36 52.35 -50.35
N ASP A 315 -10.46 52.13 -51.09
CA ASP A 315 -11.15 53.07 -52.00
C ASP A 315 -12.43 53.66 -51.36
N SER A 316 -12.81 54.90 -51.71
CA SER A 316 -13.77 55.76 -51.00
C SER A 316 -15.10 56.01 -51.72
N THR A 317 -15.30 55.42 -52.92
CA THR A 317 -16.46 55.66 -53.80
C THR A 317 -17.81 55.13 -53.29
N LYS A 318 -17.84 54.33 -52.20
CA LYS A 318 -19.01 53.51 -51.78
C LYS A 318 -19.91 54.12 -50.68
N LEU A 319 -19.86 55.43 -50.44
CA LEU A 319 -20.60 56.08 -49.33
C LEU A 319 -22.04 56.53 -49.66
N HIS A 320 -22.94 56.27 -48.70
CA HIS A 320 -24.36 56.61 -48.71
C HIS A 320 -24.63 58.15 -48.67
N PRO A 321 -25.64 58.69 -49.39
CA PRO A 321 -25.80 60.14 -49.59
C PRO A 321 -25.94 60.97 -48.30
N LYS A 322 -26.62 60.45 -47.28
CA LYS A 322 -26.86 61.11 -45.98
C LYS A 322 -25.57 61.59 -45.29
N TYR A 323 -24.43 60.93 -45.55
CA TYR A 323 -23.15 61.25 -44.92
C TYR A 323 -22.22 62.12 -45.80
N ARG A 324 -22.61 62.43 -47.05
CA ARG A 324 -21.81 63.29 -47.95
C ARG A 324 -21.76 64.75 -47.49
N GLY A 325 -22.75 65.21 -46.72
CA GLY A 325 -22.81 66.59 -46.21
C GLY A 325 -21.80 66.90 -45.09
N ILE A 326 -21.39 65.90 -44.31
CA ILE A 326 -20.51 66.08 -43.13
C ILE A 326 -19.05 66.36 -43.55
N LEU A 327 -18.69 66.10 -44.81
CA LEU A 327 -17.34 66.25 -45.36
C LEU A 327 -17.01 67.64 -45.95
N ARG A 328 -17.86 68.66 -45.75
CA ARG A 328 -17.62 70.04 -46.25
C ARG A 328 -17.16 71.05 -45.18
N ALA A 329 -17.02 70.64 -43.92
CA ALA A 329 -16.32 71.44 -42.90
C ALA A 329 -14.80 71.16 -42.93
N GLN A 330 -13.99 72.17 -42.64
CA GLN A 330 -12.53 72.15 -42.80
C GLN A 330 -11.85 71.07 -41.93
N ILE A 331 -11.39 69.99 -42.56
CA ILE A 331 -10.53 68.97 -41.94
C ILE A 331 -9.38 68.64 -42.92
N PRO A 332 -8.11 68.56 -42.47
CA PRO A 332 -6.97 68.23 -43.34
C PRO A 332 -7.13 66.88 -44.07
N ARG A 333 -6.59 66.80 -45.30
CA ARG A 333 -6.69 65.63 -46.20
C ARG A 333 -6.08 64.31 -45.67
N SER A 334 -5.41 64.31 -44.51
CA SER A 334 -4.90 63.11 -43.84
C SER A 334 -5.95 62.37 -42.99
N SER A 335 -7.03 63.03 -42.55
CA SER A 335 -7.98 62.47 -41.58
C SER A 335 -9.28 61.94 -42.19
N THR A 336 -9.55 62.24 -43.46
CA THR A 336 -10.81 61.90 -44.15
C THR A 336 -11.08 60.40 -44.24
N THR A 337 -10.02 59.60 -44.42
CA THR A 337 -10.10 58.13 -44.56
C THR A 337 -10.49 57.42 -43.26
N ILE A 338 -10.16 58.00 -42.10
CA ILE A 338 -10.44 57.40 -40.78
C ILE A 338 -11.93 57.59 -40.43
N ALA A 339 -12.47 58.80 -40.61
CA ALA A 339 -13.88 59.10 -40.35
C ALA A 339 -14.83 58.24 -41.22
N VAL A 340 -14.48 58.04 -42.50
CA VAL A 340 -15.23 57.18 -43.43
C VAL A 340 -15.23 55.71 -42.99
N ARG A 341 -14.09 55.19 -42.52
CA ARG A 341 -14.00 53.82 -41.99
C ARG A 341 -14.84 53.64 -40.71
N TYR A 342 -14.79 54.60 -39.79
CA TYR A 342 -15.60 54.54 -38.56
C TYR A 342 -17.11 54.52 -38.84
N LEU A 343 -17.59 55.37 -39.75
CA LEU A 343 -19.02 55.41 -40.11
C LEU A 343 -19.49 54.13 -40.83
N LEU A 344 -18.68 53.56 -41.73
CA LEU A 344 -18.98 52.28 -42.40
C LEU A 344 -18.91 51.08 -41.45
N ILE A 345 -18.07 51.13 -40.43
CA ILE A 345 -18.06 50.14 -39.35
C ILE A 345 -19.37 50.28 -38.57
N ILE A 346 -19.69 51.45 -38.01
CA ILE A 346 -20.87 51.68 -37.17
C ILE A 346 -22.17 51.23 -37.85
N ASP A 347 -22.38 51.55 -39.14
CA ASP A 347 -23.57 51.14 -39.90
C ASP A 347 -23.66 49.60 -40.05
N LYS A 348 -22.55 48.94 -40.38
CA LYS A 348 -22.48 47.47 -40.39
C LYS A 348 -22.64 46.84 -39.00
N THR A 349 -22.08 47.45 -37.96
CA THR A 349 -22.24 46.96 -36.58
C THR A 349 -23.68 47.11 -36.13
N GLN A 350 -24.40 48.18 -36.50
CA GLN A 350 -25.82 48.31 -36.18
C GLN A 350 -26.69 47.28 -36.93
N GLN A 351 -26.40 46.99 -38.20
CA GLN A 351 -27.09 45.90 -38.93
C GLN A 351 -26.78 44.52 -38.35
N LEU A 352 -25.54 44.26 -37.94
CA LEU A 352 -25.15 43.02 -37.24
C LEU A 352 -25.81 42.90 -35.87
N VAL A 353 -25.83 43.97 -35.07
CA VAL A 353 -26.51 43.99 -33.76
C VAL A 353 -28.02 43.79 -33.93
N HIS A 354 -28.64 44.32 -34.98
CA HIS A 354 -30.06 44.09 -35.23
C HIS A 354 -30.36 42.64 -35.64
N MET A 355 -29.47 41.97 -36.39
CA MET A 355 -29.55 40.53 -36.65
C MET A 355 -29.26 39.68 -35.41
N MET A 356 -28.31 40.07 -34.56
CA MET A 356 -27.96 39.38 -33.31
C MET A 356 -29.02 39.52 -32.23
N ASN A 357 -29.82 40.60 -32.26
CA ASN A 357 -30.95 40.82 -31.35
C ASN A 357 -32.17 39.94 -31.65
N ASN A 358 -32.22 39.23 -32.78
CA ASN A 358 -33.15 38.10 -32.97
C ASN A 358 -32.62 36.83 -32.27
N SER A 359 -32.18 36.96 -31.02
CA SER A 359 -31.58 35.89 -30.23
C SER A 359 -32.50 34.68 -30.08
N ASP A 360 -33.81 34.90 -29.95
CA ASP A 360 -34.80 33.87 -29.71
C ASP A 360 -34.91 32.84 -30.86
N PHE A 361 -34.71 33.25 -32.11
CA PHE A 361 -34.76 32.33 -33.25
C PHE A 361 -33.55 31.38 -33.28
N PHE A 362 -32.36 31.90 -33.03
CA PHE A 362 -31.14 31.08 -32.98
C PHE A 362 -31.10 30.22 -31.71
N ILE A 363 -31.44 30.77 -30.54
CA ILE A 363 -31.52 30.02 -29.29
C ILE A 363 -32.59 28.93 -29.41
N GLY A 364 -33.79 29.24 -29.92
CA GLY A 364 -34.83 28.25 -30.18
C GLY A 364 -34.40 27.15 -31.16
N GLY A 365 -33.67 27.50 -32.22
CA GLY A 365 -33.08 26.54 -33.15
C GLY A 365 -32.04 25.62 -32.49
N PHE A 366 -31.09 26.18 -31.73
CA PHE A 366 -30.07 25.40 -31.01
C PHE A 366 -30.69 24.51 -29.92
N VAL A 367 -31.66 25.02 -29.15
CA VAL A 367 -32.41 24.23 -28.16
C VAL A 367 -33.22 23.13 -28.84
N GLY A 368 -33.87 23.40 -29.97
CA GLY A 368 -34.60 22.41 -30.75
C GLY A 368 -33.70 21.29 -31.27
N VAL A 369 -32.53 21.63 -31.84
CA VAL A 369 -31.53 20.64 -32.30
C VAL A 369 -30.95 19.85 -31.13
N ALA A 370 -30.64 20.49 -30.00
CA ALA A 370 -30.15 19.83 -28.80
C ALA A 370 -31.20 18.87 -28.20
N LEU A 371 -32.47 19.27 -28.18
CA LEU A 371 -33.58 18.44 -27.71
C LEU A 371 -33.82 17.24 -28.65
N LEU A 372 -33.81 17.45 -29.96
CA LEU A 372 -33.90 16.35 -30.95
C LEU A 372 -32.71 15.39 -30.83
N TYR A 373 -31.50 15.89 -30.64
CA TYR A 373 -30.31 15.06 -30.39
C TYR A 373 -30.42 14.28 -29.07
N ALA A 374 -30.93 14.91 -28.00
CA ALA A 374 -31.17 14.24 -26.73
C ALA A 374 -32.23 13.15 -26.86
N ILE A 375 -33.36 13.41 -27.51
CA ILE A 375 -34.42 12.43 -27.78
C ILE A 375 -33.88 11.29 -28.64
N ALA A 376 -33.16 11.58 -29.73
CA ALA A 376 -32.56 10.55 -30.59
C ALA A 376 -31.52 9.70 -29.82
N SER A 377 -30.76 10.31 -28.91
CA SER A 377 -29.81 9.60 -28.04
C SER A 377 -30.52 8.70 -27.02
N ILE A 378 -31.60 9.20 -26.40
CA ILE A 378 -32.47 8.45 -25.47
C ILE A 378 -33.14 7.26 -26.17
N VAL A 379 -33.72 7.48 -27.36
CA VAL A 379 -34.33 6.42 -28.17
C VAL A 379 -33.28 5.39 -28.60
N ARG A 380 -32.12 5.83 -29.12
CA ARG A 380 -31.01 4.93 -29.48
C ARG A 380 -30.53 4.11 -28.28
N PHE A 381 -30.40 4.73 -27.12
CA PHE A 381 -30.00 4.05 -25.88
C PHE A 381 -31.03 3.00 -25.44
N SER A 382 -32.33 3.34 -25.51
CA SER A 382 -33.42 2.40 -25.22
C SER A 382 -33.41 1.21 -26.17
N LEU A 383 -33.29 1.45 -27.49
CA LEU A 383 -33.22 0.40 -28.50
C LEU A 383 -31.99 -0.50 -28.32
N LEU A 384 -30.83 0.08 -28.01
CA LEU A 384 -29.61 -0.68 -27.70
C LEU A 384 -29.71 -1.46 -26.38
N SER A 385 -30.65 -1.13 -25.49
CA SER A 385 -30.89 -1.86 -24.24
C SER A 385 -31.75 -3.11 -24.40
N LEU A 386 -32.33 -3.31 -25.60
CA LEU A 386 -33.02 -4.54 -25.97
C LEU A 386 -32.02 -5.62 -26.44
N ALA A 387 -32.47 -6.88 -26.45
CA ALA A 387 -31.69 -7.99 -26.96
C ALA A 387 -31.49 -7.88 -28.49
N PRO A 388 -30.26 -8.02 -29.02
CA PRO A 388 -30.02 -8.07 -30.46
C PRO A 388 -30.74 -9.25 -31.15
N LYS A 389 -30.99 -9.14 -32.45
CA LYS A 389 -31.50 -10.25 -33.26
C LYS A 389 -30.54 -11.44 -33.19
N ASN A 390 -31.08 -12.64 -32.96
CA ASN A 390 -30.34 -13.90 -32.79
C ASN A 390 -29.34 -13.89 -31.60
N PHE A 391 -29.49 -13.01 -30.61
CA PHE A 391 -28.71 -13.10 -29.37
C PHE A 391 -29.18 -14.33 -28.53
N PRO A 392 -28.35 -14.87 -27.61
CA PRO A 392 -28.78 -15.98 -26.74
C PRO A 392 -30.06 -15.65 -25.95
N PRO A 393 -30.91 -16.66 -25.67
CA PRO A 393 -32.20 -16.48 -24.99
C PRO A 393 -32.02 -16.03 -23.53
N GLY A 394 -33.00 -15.32 -23.00
CA GLY A 394 -32.95 -14.85 -21.62
C GLY A 394 -34.21 -14.10 -21.18
N PRO A 395 -34.24 -13.62 -19.91
CA PRO A 395 -35.38 -12.89 -19.37
C PRO A 395 -35.68 -11.61 -20.18
N PRO A 396 -36.98 -11.25 -20.32
CA PRO A 396 -37.40 -10.03 -21.02
C PRO A 396 -36.63 -8.78 -20.55
N THR A 397 -36.25 -7.94 -21.51
CA THR A 397 -35.47 -6.74 -21.27
C THR A 397 -36.38 -5.54 -21.06
N LEU A 398 -36.12 -4.74 -20.02
CA LEU A 398 -36.81 -3.47 -19.83
C LEU A 398 -36.11 -2.36 -20.65
N PRO A 399 -36.86 -1.39 -21.20
CA PRO A 399 -36.28 -0.19 -21.81
C PRO A 399 -35.25 0.48 -20.88
N PHE A 400 -34.20 1.07 -21.46
CA PHE A 400 -33.08 1.76 -20.80
C PHE A 400 -32.18 0.91 -19.89
N ILE A 401 -32.72 0.02 -19.05
CA ILE A 401 -31.94 -0.72 -18.04
C ILE A 401 -31.66 -2.17 -18.41
N GLY A 402 -32.37 -2.74 -19.39
CA GLY A 402 -32.26 -4.16 -19.74
C GLY A 402 -32.67 -5.04 -18.57
N ASN A 403 -31.76 -5.91 -18.13
CA ASN A 403 -31.95 -6.85 -17.02
C ASN A 403 -31.30 -6.39 -15.70
N VAL A 404 -30.77 -5.15 -15.58
CA VAL A 404 -30.10 -4.66 -14.35
C VAL A 404 -30.99 -4.76 -13.11
N HIS A 405 -32.31 -4.66 -13.27
CA HIS A 405 -33.28 -4.83 -12.18
C HIS A 405 -33.26 -6.23 -11.54
N HIS A 406 -32.66 -7.24 -12.18
CA HIS A 406 -32.41 -8.56 -11.59
C HIS A 406 -31.07 -8.66 -10.86
N PHE A 407 -30.18 -7.66 -10.97
CA PHE A 407 -28.82 -7.69 -10.39
C PHE A 407 -28.75 -7.18 -8.95
N ALA A 408 -29.89 -6.90 -8.31
CA ALA A 408 -29.96 -6.45 -6.91
C ALA A 408 -29.60 -7.52 -5.86
N SER A 409 -29.44 -8.79 -6.27
CA SER A 409 -29.00 -9.87 -5.38
C SER A 409 -27.48 -10.01 -5.39
N ASN A 410 -26.88 -10.17 -4.20
CA ASN A 410 -25.47 -10.53 -4.07
C ASN A 410 -25.16 -12.00 -4.46
N LYS A 411 -26.17 -12.82 -4.80
CA LYS A 411 -26.03 -14.25 -5.13
C LYS A 411 -26.51 -14.57 -6.55
N LEU A 412 -26.02 -13.79 -7.52
CA LEU A 412 -26.40 -13.91 -8.95
C LEU A 412 -26.19 -15.32 -9.53
N HIS A 413 -25.23 -16.07 -9.03
CA HIS A 413 -24.98 -17.47 -9.44
C HIS A 413 -26.24 -18.35 -9.29
N ILE A 414 -27.01 -18.20 -8.21
CA ILE A 414 -28.27 -18.94 -7.98
C ILE A 414 -29.29 -18.56 -9.07
N LYS A 415 -29.48 -17.24 -9.30
CA LYS A 415 -30.42 -16.73 -10.31
C LYS A 415 -30.06 -17.17 -11.73
N PHE A 416 -28.77 -17.20 -12.05
CA PHE A 416 -28.28 -17.70 -13.33
C PHE A 416 -28.53 -19.22 -13.48
N THR A 417 -28.38 -20.01 -12.42
CA THR A 417 -28.71 -21.44 -12.42
C THR A 417 -30.22 -21.70 -12.53
N GLU A 418 -31.08 -20.85 -11.93
CA GLU A 418 -32.52 -20.89 -12.17
C GLU A 418 -32.85 -20.63 -13.65
N TRP A 419 -32.27 -19.58 -14.24
CA TRP A 419 -32.48 -19.22 -15.64
C TRP A 419 -31.99 -20.28 -16.62
N ARG A 420 -30.97 -21.08 -16.27
CA ARG A 420 -30.56 -22.26 -17.06
C ARG A 420 -31.75 -23.19 -17.33
N LYS A 421 -32.64 -23.39 -16.35
CA LYS A 421 -33.81 -24.28 -16.48
C LYS A 421 -34.85 -23.77 -17.49
N THR A 422 -34.87 -22.45 -17.75
CA THR A 422 -35.84 -21.82 -18.66
C THR A 422 -35.25 -21.54 -20.05
N TYR A 423 -34.00 -21.10 -20.12
CA TYR A 423 -33.37 -20.61 -21.36
C TYR A 423 -32.24 -21.52 -21.88
N GLY A 424 -31.85 -22.55 -21.12
CA GLY A 424 -30.77 -23.47 -21.45
C GLY A 424 -29.40 -23.02 -20.98
N ASP A 425 -28.36 -23.72 -21.45
CA ASP A 425 -26.98 -23.59 -20.96
C ASP A 425 -26.30 -22.23 -21.27
N ILE A 426 -26.85 -21.43 -22.18
CA ILE A 426 -26.34 -20.11 -22.54
C ILE A 426 -27.46 -19.07 -22.41
N VAL A 427 -27.27 -18.11 -21.51
CA VAL A 427 -28.30 -17.09 -21.17
C VAL A 427 -27.81 -15.71 -21.60
N GLY A 428 -28.57 -15.04 -22.45
CA GLY A 428 -28.33 -13.67 -22.90
C GLY A 428 -28.98 -12.65 -21.98
N LEU A 429 -28.23 -11.62 -21.60
CA LEU A 429 -28.66 -10.54 -20.72
C LEU A 429 -28.21 -9.18 -21.26
N LYS A 430 -28.91 -8.12 -20.86
CA LYS A 430 -28.60 -6.72 -21.18
C LYS A 430 -28.35 -5.91 -19.91
N ALA A 431 -27.35 -5.04 -19.94
CA ALA A 431 -27.09 -4.09 -18.87
C ALA A 431 -27.01 -2.67 -19.44
N GLY A 432 -28.18 -2.03 -19.55
CA GLY A 432 -28.36 -0.97 -20.54
C GLY A 432 -27.90 -1.44 -21.94
N PRO A 433 -27.13 -0.63 -22.68
CA PRO A 433 -26.58 -1.00 -23.98
C PRO A 433 -25.64 -2.22 -23.96
N ALA A 434 -25.02 -2.56 -22.83
CA ALA A 434 -24.03 -3.63 -22.76
C ALA A 434 -24.67 -5.02 -22.93
N ASN A 435 -23.99 -5.90 -23.67
CA ASN A 435 -24.35 -7.30 -23.82
C ASN A 435 -23.64 -8.13 -22.74
N ILE A 436 -24.37 -9.04 -22.11
CA ILE A 436 -23.84 -10.03 -21.17
C ILE A 436 -24.31 -11.42 -21.63
N VAL A 437 -23.43 -12.42 -21.56
CA VAL A 437 -23.75 -13.83 -21.80
C VAL A 437 -23.28 -14.64 -20.60
N VAL A 438 -24.16 -15.47 -20.04
CA VAL A 438 -23.85 -16.37 -18.92
C VAL A 438 -23.77 -17.81 -19.43
N LEU A 439 -22.67 -18.48 -19.11
CA LEU A 439 -22.42 -19.89 -19.42
C LEU A 439 -22.77 -20.70 -18.17
N ASN A 440 -23.75 -21.60 -18.30
CA ASN A 440 -24.29 -22.38 -17.18
C ASN A 440 -24.04 -23.90 -17.33
N SER A 441 -23.18 -24.32 -18.26
CA SER A 441 -22.70 -25.70 -18.34
C SER A 441 -21.23 -25.81 -18.75
N ALA A 442 -20.59 -26.87 -18.25
CA ALA A 442 -19.21 -27.22 -18.52
C ALA A 442 -18.90 -27.36 -20.02
N GLU A 443 -19.87 -27.84 -20.80
CA GLU A 443 -19.74 -28.01 -22.25
C GLU A 443 -19.58 -26.65 -22.96
N VAL A 444 -20.49 -25.71 -22.69
CA VAL A 444 -20.44 -24.36 -23.28
C VAL A 444 -19.22 -23.60 -22.79
N THR A 445 -18.84 -23.76 -21.52
CA THR A 445 -17.58 -23.24 -20.96
C THR A 445 -16.36 -23.75 -21.72
N ARG A 446 -16.29 -25.05 -22.02
CA ARG A 446 -15.20 -25.68 -22.79
C ARG A 446 -15.17 -25.16 -24.24
N GLU A 447 -16.32 -25.04 -24.90
CA GLU A 447 -16.41 -24.52 -26.27
C GLU A 447 -15.93 -23.07 -26.38
N LEU A 448 -16.39 -22.17 -25.50
CA LEU A 448 -16.11 -20.75 -25.63
C LEU A 448 -14.80 -20.33 -24.95
N LEU A 449 -14.59 -20.67 -23.68
CA LEU A 449 -13.44 -20.17 -22.93
C LEU A 449 -12.15 -20.96 -23.20
N GLU A 450 -12.25 -22.24 -23.56
CA GLU A 450 -11.09 -23.09 -23.86
C GLU A 450 -10.80 -23.17 -25.36
N LYS A 451 -11.70 -23.79 -26.16
CA LYS A 451 -11.47 -23.98 -27.59
C LYS A 451 -11.38 -22.66 -28.35
N ARG A 452 -12.27 -21.70 -28.05
CA ARG A 452 -12.28 -20.33 -28.60
C ARG A 452 -11.58 -19.31 -27.68
N GLY A 453 -10.76 -19.78 -26.73
CA GLY A 453 -10.10 -18.93 -25.74
C GLY A 453 -9.16 -17.85 -26.33
N ASN A 454 -8.80 -17.91 -27.61
CA ASN A 454 -8.07 -16.84 -28.30
C ASN A 454 -8.89 -15.55 -28.51
N ILE A 455 -10.23 -15.63 -28.51
CA ILE A 455 -11.13 -14.46 -28.66
C ILE A 455 -12.01 -14.22 -27.44
N TYR A 456 -12.24 -15.23 -26.58
CA TYR A 456 -12.99 -15.09 -25.33
C TYR A 456 -12.11 -14.76 -24.11
N SER A 457 -10.90 -14.22 -24.29
CA SER A 457 -9.96 -13.94 -23.17
C SER A 457 -9.74 -12.46 -22.88
N GLY A 458 -10.48 -11.53 -23.48
CA GLY A 458 -10.48 -10.12 -23.10
C GLY A 458 -11.00 -9.89 -21.67
N ARG A 459 -10.86 -8.66 -21.14
CA ARG A 459 -11.43 -8.24 -19.85
C ARG A 459 -12.26 -6.97 -20.03
N PRO A 460 -13.38 -6.79 -19.29
CA PRO A 460 -14.14 -5.55 -19.36
C PRO A 460 -13.27 -4.36 -18.99
N THR A 461 -13.32 -3.30 -19.79
CA THR A 461 -12.65 -2.04 -19.46
C THR A 461 -13.60 -1.18 -18.65
N ASP A 462 -13.53 -1.28 -17.32
CA ASP A 462 -14.25 -0.36 -16.45
C ASP A 462 -13.53 1.01 -16.37
N TYR A 463 -14.30 2.09 -16.40
CA TYR A 463 -13.77 3.45 -16.39
C TYR A 463 -13.17 3.85 -15.04
N ILE A 464 -13.80 3.50 -13.91
CA ILE A 464 -13.35 3.90 -12.58
C ILE A 464 -12.04 3.17 -12.27
N PHE A 465 -11.99 1.85 -12.50
CA PHE A 465 -10.77 1.08 -12.32
C PHE A 465 -9.65 1.56 -13.23
N ARG A 466 -9.91 1.79 -14.53
CA ARG A 466 -8.87 2.22 -15.47
C ARG A 466 -8.38 3.65 -15.23
N GLU A 467 -9.27 4.60 -14.98
CA GLU A 467 -8.92 6.03 -14.99
C GLU A 467 -8.66 6.62 -13.59
N HIS A 468 -9.11 5.96 -12.52
CA HIS A 468 -8.94 6.47 -11.16
C HIS A 468 -8.11 5.57 -10.24
N ILE A 469 -8.04 4.25 -10.49
CA ILE A 469 -7.29 3.31 -9.64
C ILE A 469 -6.02 2.80 -10.33
N VAL A 470 -6.16 2.03 -11.41
CA VAL A 470 -5.08 1.41 -12.18
C VAL A 470 -4.55 2.35 -13.28
N HIS A 471 -4.62 3.66 -13.05
CA HIS A 471 -4.32 4.66 -14.09
C HIS A 471 -2.84 4.60 -14.54
N GLY A 472 -2.62 4.32 -15.83
CA GLY A 472 -1.29 4.11 -16.41
C GLY A 472 -0.62 2.79 -16.03
N ALA A 473 -1.30 1.91 -15.26
CA ALA A 473 -0.76 0.66 -14.76
C ALA A 473 -1.37 -0.57 -15.46
N GLN A 474 -0.81 -1.76 -15.19
CA GLN A 474 -1.23 -3.02 -15.80
C GLN A 474 -1.56 -4.08 -14.75
N HIS A 475 -2.64 -3.87 -14.00
CA HIS A 475 -3.14 -4.84 -13.03
C HIS A 475 -3.76 -6.07 -13.71
N ILE A 476 -3.39 -7.28 -13.29
CA ILE A 476 -3.73 -8.56 -13.97
C ILE A 476 -5.24 -8.80 -14.14
N LEU A 477 -6.06 -8.29 -13.21
CA LEU A 477 -7.52 -8.39 -13.27
C LEU A 477 -8.10 -7.73 -14.54
N PHE A 478 -7.47 -6.65 -15.03
CA PHE A 478 -7.93 -5.83 -16.15
C PHE A 478 -7.03 -5.90 -17.39
N SER A 479 -5.84 -6.52 -17.30
CA SER A 479 -4.96 -6.74 -18.46
C SER A 479 -5.72 -7.42 -19.60
N GLN A 480 -5.53 -6.97 -20.84
CA GLN A 480 -6.20 -7.53 -22.01
C GLN A 480 -5.51 -8.82 -22.51
N ASN A 481 -6.06 -9.44 -23.55
CA ASN A 481 -5.56 -10.67 -24.15
C ASN A 481 -4.35 -10.41 -25.06
N ASP A 482 -3.30 -9.81 -24.51
CA ASP A 482 -2.21 -9.17 -25.25
C ASP A 482 -0.83 -9.79 -24.97
N ALA A 483 0.25 -9.11 -25.41
CA ALA A 483 1.62 -9.53 -25.17
C ALA A 483 2.03 -9.37 -23.68
N TYR A 484 1.49 -8.38 -22.97
CA TYR A 484 1.76 -8.19 -21.54
C TYR A 484 1.21 -9.35 -20.72
N LEU A 485 -0.02 -9.79 -20.96
CA LEU A 485 -0.60 -10.96 -20.29
C LEU A 485 0.25 -12.23 -20.48
N LYS A 486 0.77 -12.45 -21.70
CA LYS A 486 1.67 -13.59 -21.98
C LYS A 486 2.97 -13.50 -21.17
N ARG A 487 3.57 -12.31 -21.13
CA ARG A 487 4.80 -12.01 -20.37
C ARG A 487 4.57 -12.18 -18.86
N TRP A 488 3.50 -11.63 -18.31
CA TRP A 488 3.08 -11.79 -16.91
C TRP A 488 2.87 -13.27 -16.56
N ARG A 489 2.11 -14.02 -17.38
CA ARG A 489 1.88 -15.46 -17.17
C ARG A 489 3.16 -16.30 -17.27
N SER A 490 4.15 -15.86 -18.05
CA SER A 490 5.47 -16.49 -18.11
C SER A 490 6.28 -16.22 -16.85
N ALA A 491 6.21 -15.01 -16.30
CA ALA A 491 6.97 -14.58 -15.13
C ALA A 491 6.50 -15.27 -13.85
N VAL A 492 5.20 -15.23 -13.54
CA VAL A 492 4.65 -15.88 -12.34
C VAL A 492 4.79 -17.41 -12.35
N ARG A 493 5.10 -18.00 -13.52
CA ARG A 493 5.36 -19.43 -13.68
C ARG A 493 6.64 -19.89 -12.97
N TYR A 494 7.53 -18.98 -12.58
CA TYR A 494 8.66 -19.29 -11.71
C TYR A 494 8.19 -19.82 -10.36
N LEU A 495 7.28 -19.10 -9.69
CA LEU A 495 6.72 -19.49 -8.38
C LEU A 495 5.58 -20.51 -8.51
N LEU A 496 4.73 -20.37 -9.55
CA LEU A 496 3.47 -21.11 -9.67
C LEU A 496 3.54 -22.29 -10.65
N GLY A 497 4.70 -22.52 -11.28
CA GLY A 497 5.00 -23.77 -12.00
C GLY A 497 5.44 -24.87 -11.03
N PRO A 498 5.46 -26.15 -11.46
CA PRO A 498 5.70 -27.30 -10.57
C PRO A 498 6.92 -27.15 -9.64
N ALA A 499 8.08 -26.80 -10.20
CA ALA A 499 9.32 -26.62 -9.44
C ALA A 499 9.26 -25.46 -8.42
N GLY A 500 8.58 -24.36 -8.76
CA GLY A 500 8.39 -23.23 -7.83
C GLY A 500 7.45 -23.59 -6.68
N THR A 501 6.37 -24.30 -6.99
CA THR A 501 5.41 -24.76 -5.97
C THR A 501 6.00 -25.83 -5.06
N GLU A 502 6.98 -26.60 -5.53
CA GLU A 502 7.76 -27.54 -4.72
C GLU A 502 8.75 -26.81 -3.80
N GLN A 503 9.50 -25.83 -4.34
CA GLN A 503 10.42 -24.99 -3.56
C GLN A 503 9.72 -24.16 -2.48
N ALA A 504 8.44 -23.81 -2.69
CA ALA A 504 7.62 -23.08 -1.71
C ALA A 504 7.08 -23.97 -0.57
N LEU A 505 7.14 -25.31 -0.66
CA LEU A 505 6.56 -26.21 0.34
C LEU A 505 7.10 -25.98 1.77
N PRO A 506 8.41 -25.77 2.03
CA PRO A 506 8.92 -25.52 3.39
C PRO A 506 8.31 -24.26 4.02
N LEU A 507 8.16 -23.18 3.24
CA LEU A 507 7.50 -21.94 3.67
C LEU A 507 6.02 -22.18 3.97
N GLN A 508 5.30 -22.91 3.12
CA GLN A 508 3.89 -23.27 3.35
C GLN A 508 3.70 -24.17 4.59
N ASN A 509 4.66 -25.07 4.87
CA ASN A 509 4.66 -25.87 6.09
C ASN A 509 4.93 -25.02 7.34
N ALA A 510 5.86 -24.07 7.26
CA ALA A 510 6.17 -23.17 8.36
C ALA A 510 4.97 -22.26 8.69
N THR A 511 4.32 -21.67 7.69
CA THR A 511 3.12 -20.85 7.93
C THR A 511 1.94 -21.69 8.44
N ALA A 512 1.77 -22.93 7.96
CA ALA A 512 0.78 -23.87 8.52
C ALA A 512 1.09 -24.29 9.97
N ALA A 513 2.36 -24.47 10.33
CA ALA A 513 2.79 -24.75 11.70
C ALA A 513 2.55 -23.55 12.62
N CYS A 514 2.83 -22.32 12.14
CA CYS A 514 2.53 -21.08 12.84
C CYS A 514 1.02 -20.90 13.10
N LEU A 515 0.17 -21.19 12.11
CA LEU A 515 -1.28 -21.21 12.28
C LEU A 515 -1.72 -22.21 13.35
N ALA A 516 -1.24 -23.46 13.28
CA ALA A 516 -1.56 -24.48 14.29
C ALA A 516 -1.08 -24.09 15.70
N TYR A 517 0.11 -23.49 15.83
CA TYR A 517 0.65 -22.97 17.08
C TYR A 517 -0.22 -21.84 17.66
N ASN A 518 -0.64 -20.89 16.82
CA ASN A 518 -1.52 -19.81 17.24
C ASN A 518 -2.91 -20.31 17.67
N LEU A 519 -3.43 -21.37 17.03
CA LEU A 519 -4.66 -22.06 17.46
C LEU A 519 -4.50 -22.79 18.81
N VAL A 520 -3.30 -23.27 19.16
CA VAL A 520 -3.01 -23.80 20.51
C VAL A 520 -3.05 -22.69 21.58
N LEU A 521 -2.55 -21.49 21.27
CA LEU A 521 -2.43 -20.40 22.23
C LEU A 521 -3.74 -19.62 22.42
N THR A 522 -4.39 -19.23 21.31
CA THR A 522 -5.58 -18.37 21.31
C THR A 522 -6.62 -18.88 20.31
N PRO A 523 -7.22 -20.07 20.54
CA PRO A 523 -8.16 -20.71 19.61
C PRO A 523 -9.38 -19.84 19.26
N LYS A 524 -9.82 -18.98 20.19
CA LYS A 524 -10.93 -18.03 19.97
C LYS A 524 -10.66 -16.99 18.87
N MET A 525 -9.40 -16.80 18.48
CA MET A 525 -8.99 -15.87 17.42
C MET A 525 -8.73 -16.58 16.08
N PHE A 526 -9.34 -17.76 15.84
CA PHE A 526 -9.05 -18.57 14.67
C PHE A 526 -9.23 -17.84 13.33
N GLN A 527 -10.21 -16.94 13.20
CA GLN A 527 -10.45 -16.16 11.98
C GLN A 527 -9.28 -15.18 11.71
N ASP A 528 -8.79 -14.49 12.74
CA ASP A 528 -7.60 -13.63 12.65
C ASP A 528 -6.35 -14.44 12.32
N HIS A 529 -6.18 -15.63 12.91
CA HIS A 529 -5.06 -16.52 12.59
C HIS A 529 -5.10 -17.00 11.14
N LEU A 530 -6.29 -17.27 10.60
CA LEU A 530 -6.48 -17.62 9.19
C LEU A 530 -6.27 -16.45 8.25
N HIS A 531 -6.68 -15.23 8.61
CA HIS A 531 -6.32 -14.01 7.88
C HIS A 531 -4.78 -13.84 7.84
N ASN A 532 -4.12 -13.96 8.99
CA ASN A 532 -2.66 -13.80 9.10
C ASN A 532 -1.91 -14.87 8.29
N TRP A 533 -2.40 -16.12 8.28
CA TRP A 533 -1.88 -17.19 7.43
C TRP A 533 -2.12 -16.92 5.93
N GLY A 534 -3.33 -16.48 5.58
CA GLY A 534 -3.76 -16.18 4.22
C GLY A 534 -3.00 -14.99 3.60
N LEU A 535 -2.58 -14.02 4.40
CA LEU A 535 -1.72 -12.91 3.98
C LEU A 535 -0.22 -13.28 4.02
N GLY A 536 0.26 -13.80 5.15
CA GLY A 536 1.69 -14.01 5.39
C GLY A 536 2.34 -15.04 4.44
N THR A 537 1.60 -16.09 4.06
CA THR A 537 2.08 -17.12 3.14
C THR A 537 2.37 -16.58 1.73
N PRO A 538 1.40 -15.98 1.00
CA PRO A 538 1.67 -15.42 -0.32
C PRO A 538 2.61 -14.20 -0.25
N LEU A 539 2.52 -13.32 0.76
CA LEU A 539 3.41 -12.17 0.88
C LEU A 539 4.89 -12.62 0.97
N SER A 540 5.18 -13.60 1.82
CA SER A 540 6.53 -14.21 1.91
C SER A 540 6.97 -14.83 0.58
N ALA A 541 6.08 -15.59 -0.08
CA ALA A 541 6.39 -16.28 -1.33
C ALA A 541 6.61 -15.33 -2.52
N ILE A 542 5.90 -14.20 -2.54
CA ILE A 542 5.92 -13.24 -3.64
C ILE A 542 7.11 -12.27 -3.50
N CYS A 543 7.35 -11.71 -2.31
CA CYS A 543 8.25 -10.55 -2.16
C CYS A 543 9.22 -10.57 -0.96
N GLY A 544 9.48 -11.74 -0.37
CA GLY A 544 10.53 -11.85 0.64
C GLY A 544 10.19 -11.32 2.04
N HIS A 545 9.00 -10.75 2.22
CA HIS A 545 8.58 -10.10 3.45
C HIS A 545 8.13 -11.15 4.49
N ARG A 546 9.09 -11.64 5.26
CA ARG A 546 8.88 -12.54 6.42
C ARG A 546 8.28 -11.76 7.59
N GLY A 547 7.68 -12.45 8.55
CA GLY A 547 7.19 -11.84 9.79
C GLY A 547 5.87 -11.07 9.73
N ALA A 548 5.27 -10.84 8.55
CA ALA A 548 4.01 -10.08 8.40
C ALA A 548 2.84 -10.57 9.27
N GLN A 549 2.80 -11.86 9.61
CA GLN A 549 1.83 -12.44 10.55
C GLN A 549 1.93 -11.88 11.99
N LYS A 550 2.99 -11.14 12.32
CA LYS A 550 3.22 -10.44 13.58
C LYS A 550 2.84 -8.95 13.50
N ASP A 551 2.83 -8.35 12.30
CA ASP A 551 2.58 -6.92 12.09
C ASP A 551 1.08 -6.64 11.91
N LYS A 552 0.42 -6.33 13.04
CA LYS A 552 -1.01 -5.99 13.08
C LYS A 552 -1.35 -4.74 12.26
N ASN A 553 -0.42 -3.80 12.11
CA ASN A 553 -0.66 -2.56 11.36
C ASN A 553 -0.64 -2.84 9.86
N LEU A 554 0.33 -3.63 9.38
CA LEU A 554 0.38 -4.12 8.00
C LEU A 554 -0.86 -4.95 7.64
N ILE A 555 -1.26 -5.89 8.51
CA ILE A 555 -2.46 -6.71 8.34
C ILE A 555 -3.71 -5.81 8.21
N LYS A 556 -3.90 -4.87 9.16
CA LYS A 556 -5.03 -3.94 9.16
C LYS A 556 -5.05 -3.04 7.92
N LEU A 557 -3.89 -2.53 7.50
CA LEU A 557 -3.74 -1.72 6.29
C LEU A 557 -4.13 -2.51 5.05
N PHE A 558 -3.60 -3.72 4.88
CA PHE A 558 -3.93 -4.60 3.75
C PHE A 558 -5.43 -4.88 3.69
N TYR A 559 -6.02 -5.44 4.76
CA TYR A 559 -7.43 -5.85 4.74
C TYR A 559 -8.41 -4.67 4.66
N GLY A 560 -8.09 -3.52 5.28
CA GLY A 560 -8.89 -2.31 5.13
C GLY A 560 -8.90 -1.80 3.68
N ASN A 561 -7.76 -1.86 3.00
CA ASN A 561 -7.62 -1.47 1.60
C ASN A 561 -8.26 -2.49 0.64
N GLN A 562 -8.05 -3.78 0.89
CA GLN A 562 -8.62 -4.90 0.12
C GLN A 562 -10.15 -4.93 0.21
N LYS A 563 -10.73 -4.60 1.38
CA LYS A 563 -12.18 -4.42 1.54
C LYS A 563 -12.71 -3.35 0.58
N ASN A 564 -12.11 -2.16 0.56
CA ASN A 564 -12.52 -1.06 -0.33
C ASN A 564 -12.38 -1.44 -1.82
N TRP A 565 -11.35 -2.22 -2.16
CA TRP A 565 -11.13 -2.77 -3.50
C TRP A 565 -12.24 -3.73 -3.94
N LEU A 566 -12.56 -4.73 -3.11
CA LEU A 566 -13.63 -5.70 -3.37
C LEU A 566 -15.01 -5.02 -3.39
N GLU A 567 -15.26 -4.05 -2.51
CA GLU A 567 -16.51 -3.29 -2.49
C GLU A 567 -16.75 -2.54 -3.81
N LEU A 568 -15.73 -1.91 -4.40
CA LEU A 568 -15.84 -1.26 -5.72
C LEU A 568 -15.95 -2.27 -6.88
N LEU A 569 -15.43 -3.48 -6.74
CA LEU A 569 -15.55 -4.56 -7.74
C LEU A 569 -16.93 -5.22 -7.74
N ASN A 570 -17.66 -5.15 -6.62
CA ASN A 570 -19.01 -5.72 -6.51
C ASN A 570 -19.98 -5.03 -7.50
N PRO A 571 -20.73 -5.81 -8.31
CA PRO A 571 -21.70 -5.25 -9.25
C PRO A 571 -22.71 -4.33 -8.56
N GLY A 572 -22.78 -3.07 -9.03
CA GLY A 572 -23.73 -2.08 -8.53
C GLY A 572 -23.22 -1.15 -7.43
N SER A 573 -22.09 -1.45 -6.77
CA SER A 573 -21.50 -0.57 -5.75
C SER A 573 -20.92 0.71 -6.35
N ALA A 574 -20.21 0.58 -7.47
CA ALA A 574 -19.64 1.70 -8.20
C ALA A 574 -20.66 2.26 -9.21
N PRO A 575 -20.73 3.59 -9.45
CA PRO A 575 -21.63 4.16 -10.43
C PRO A 575 -21.41 3.55 -11.82
N PRO A 576 -22.47 3.24 -12.59
CA PRO A 576 -22.35 2.47 -13.83
C PRO A 576 -21.88 3.37 -15.00
N VAL A 577 -20.66 3.91 -14.92
CA VAL A 577 -20.10 4.87 -15.88
C VAL A 577 -19.99 4.28 -17.30
N GLY A 578 -19.87 2.95 -17.43
CA GLY A 578 -19.97 2.25 -18.70
C GLY A 578 -21.37 2.29 -19.33
N MET A 579 -22.43 2.26 -18.51
CA MET A 579 -23.82 2.38 -18.96
C MET A 579 -24.25 3.85 -19.11
N LEU A 580 -23.73 4.75 -18.28
CA LEU A 580 -24.09 6.18 -18.25
C LEU A 580 -22.83 7.05 -18.46
N PRO A 581 -22.34 7.21 -19.71
CA PRO A 581 -21.05 7.86 -19.98
C PRO A 581 -20.95 9.32 -19.52
N PHE A 582 -22.06 10.01 -19.29
CA PHE A 582 -22.06 11.39 -18.77
C PHE A 582 -21.48 11.46 -17.35
N LEU A 583 -21.53 10.36 -16.57
CA LEU A 583 -20.97 10.29 -15.21
C LEU A 583 -19.46 10.54 -15.17
N LYS A 584 -18.74 10.37 -16.29
CA LYS A 584 -17.32 10.71 -16.43
C LYS A 584 -17.05 12.18 -16.10
N TYR A 585 -17.94 13.07 -16.55
CA TYR A 585 -17.79 14.51 -16.47
C TYR A 585 -18.29 15.12 -15.15
N VAL A 586 -18.86 14.32 -14.24
CA VAL A 586 -19.32 14.82 -12.93
C VAL A 586 -18.12 15.35 -12.14
N PRO A 587 -18.14 16.62 -11.68
CA PRO A 587 -17.06 17.20 -10.89
C PRO A 587 -16.78 16.42 -9.60
N GLU A 588 -15.53 16.46 -9.14
CA GLU A 588 -15.07 15.63 -8.02
C GLU A 588 -15.81 15.92 -6.70
N PHE A 589 -16.19 17.17 -6.44
CA PHE A 589 -16.97 17.55 -5.24
C PHE A 589 -18.39 16.94 -5.21
N LEU A 590 -18.93 16.50 -6.35
CA LEU A 590 -20.18 15.74 -6.45
C LEU A 590 -19.96 14.22 -6.59
N ALA A 591 -18.73 13.79 -6.87
CA ALA A 591 -18.38 12.43 -7.24
C ALA A 591 -17.48 11.78 -6.18
N ARG A 592 -18.04 11.51 -4.98
CA ARG A 592 -17.31 10.89 -3.84
C ARG A 592 -16.50 9.65 -4.22
N TRP A 593 -17.00 8.84 -5.16
CA TRP A 593 -16.33 7.65 -5.69
C TRP A 593 -14.97 7.96 -6.36
N LYS A 594 -14.76 9.16 -6.91
CA LYS A 594 -13.46 9.58 -7.47
C LYS A 594 -12.42 9.78 -6.37
N GLY A 595 -12.81 10.40 -5.25
CA GLY A 595 -11.95 10.55 -4.08
C GLY A 595 -11.60 9.19 -3.45
N GLN A 596 -12.60 8.33 -3.26
CA GLN A 596 -12.41 6.96 -2.75
C GLN A 596 -11.46 6.15 -3.64
N ALA A 597 -11.62 6.24 -4.97
CA ALA A 597 -10.76 5.55 -5.93
C ALA A 597 -9.31 6.07 -5.91
N LYS A 598 -9.09 7.38 -5.73
CA LYS A 598 -7.75 7.97 -5.57
C LYS A 598 -7.05 7.53 -4.28
N GLU A 599 -7.78 7.51 -3.16
CA GLU A 599 -7.21 7.09 -1.87
C GLU A 599 -6.86 5.59 -1.89
N LEU A 600 -7.75 4.77 -2.44
CA LEU A 600 -7.50 3.35 -2.72
C LEU A 600 -6.27 3.15 -3.62
N ARG A 601 -6.12 3.94 -4.69
CA ARG A 601 -4.92 3.93 -5.54
C ARG A 601 -3.65 4.22 -4.77
N LYS A 602 -3.65 5.28 -3.96
CA LYS A 602 -2.50 5.70 -3.14
C LYS A 602 -2.07 4.57 -2.20
N ASN A 603 -3.03 3.93 -1.53
CA ASN A 603 -2.77 2.89 -0.55
C ASN A 603 -2.39 1.54 -1.20
N GLN A 604 -3.01 1.14 -2.33
CA GLN A 604 -2.52 0.02 -3.15
C GLN A 604 -1.09 0.26 -3.64
N LEU A 605 -0.79 1.44 -4.19
CA LEU A 605 0.57 1.77 -4.66
C LEU A 605 1.59 1.71 -3.53
N GLY A 606 1.30 2.31 -2.37
CA GLY A 606 2.18 2.24 -1.19
C GLY A 606 2.50 0.80 -0.79
N PHE A 607 1.47 -0.06 -0.72
CA PHE A 607 1.65 -1.47 -0.41
C PHE A 607 2.47 -2.22 -1.48
N TYR A 608 2.19 -1.97 -2.77
CA TYR A 608 2.87 -2.65 -3.87
C TYR A 608 4.36 -2.25 -3.97
N TYR A 609 4.69 -0.99 -3.67
CA TYR A 609 6.08 -0.53 -3.59
C TYR A 609 6.78 -1.02 -2.32
N MET A 610 6.08 -1.16 -1.18
CA MET A 610 6.62 -1.84 0.01
C MET A 610 6.99 -3.30 -0.30
N MET A 611 6.16 -4.03 -1.07
CA MET A 611 6.51 -5.38 -1.55
C MET A 611 7.77 -5.35 -2.44
N LEU A 612 7.86 -4.41 -3.39
CA LEU A 612 9.03 -4.27 -4.25
C LEU A 612 10.32 -3.99 -3.46
N ASN A 613 10.24 -3.10 -2.47
CA ASN A 613 11.37 -2.79 -1.61
C ASN A 613 11.78 -4.01 -0.75
N SER A 614 10.81 -4.74 -0.19
CA SER A 614 11.06 -5.98 0.54
C SER A 614 11.82 -7.03 -0.30
N ALA A 615 11.51 -7.11 -1.60
CA ALA A 615 12.19 -8.00 -2.54
C ALA A 615 13.60 -7.53 -2.92
N LYS A 616 13.82 -6.21 -2.99
CA LYS A 616 15.17 -5.61 -3.14
C LYS A 616 16.02 -5.88 -1.87
N ASP A 617 15.43 -5.76 -0.69
CA ASP A 617 16.10 -6.05 0.58
C ASP A 617 16.39 -7.55 0.76
N GLU A 618 15.53 -8.45 0.29
CA GLU A 618 15.83 -9.88 0.18
C GLU A 618 17.01 -10.14 -0.77
N LEU A 619 17.02 -9.51 -1.96
CA LEU A 619 18.10 -9.64 -2.93
C LEU A 619 19.46 -9.19 -2.36
N GLU A 620 19.53 -8.02 -1.72
CA GLU A 620 20.77 -7.52 -1.14
C GLU A 620 21.21 -8.36 0.08
N ARG A 621 20.29 -8.84 0.92
CA ARG A 621 20.62 -9.81 1.99
C ARG A 621 21.19 -11.11 1.41
N ASN A 622 20.64 -11.61 0.31
CA ASN A 622 21.04 -12.88 -0.30
C ASN A 622 22.36 -12.81 -1.08
N LYS A 623 22.68 -11.65 -1.70
CA LYS A 623 24.02 -11.38 -2.26
C LYS A 623 25.10 -11.43 -1.18
N ASN A 624 24.84 -10.84 -0.02
CA ASN A 624 25.78 -10.78 1.10
C ASN A 624 25.92 -12.11 1.88
N ARG A 625 25.15 -13.15 1.55
CA ARG A 625 25.14 -14.48 2.20
C ARG A 625 25.57 -15.61 1.25
N GLU A 626 26.48 -15.32 0.33
CA GLU A 626 26.81 -16.19 -0.83
C GLU A 626 27.17 -17.66 -0.49
N ASN A 627 27.64 -17.95 0.74
CA ASN A 627 27.99 -19.29 1.22
C ASN A 627 27.14 -19.80 2.41
N ASP A 628 26.11 -19.07 2.85
CA ASP A 628 25.40 -19.37 4.11
C ASP A 628 23.90 -18.99 4.02
N ARG A 629 23.24 -19.44 2.93
CA ARG A 629 21.79 -19.29 2.74
C ARG A 629 21.04 -20.27 3.66
N PRO A 630 20.29 -19.81 4.69
CA PRO A 630 19.63 -20.72 5.62
C PRO A 630 18.43 -21.45 4.97
N ASP A 631 17.81 -20.79 4.00
CA ASP A 631 16.52 -21.18 3.44
C ASP A 631 16.65 -21.24 1.91
N GLY A 632 16.44 -22.42 1.32
CA GLY A 632 16.70 -22.68 -0.11
C GLY A 632 15.70 -22.04 -1.10
N PHE A 633 14.84 -21.13 -0.66
CA PHE A 633 13.76 -20.51 -1.44
C PHE A 633 14.07 -19.04 -1.73
N VAL A 634 13.80 -18.62 -2.98
CA VAL A 634 13.95 -17.25 -3.48
C VAL A 634 12.55 -16.75 -3.83
N SER A 635 12.17 -15.55 -3.39
CA SER A 635 10.83 -15.04 -3.69
C SER A 635 10.66 -14.72 -5.18
N LEU A 636 9.41 -14.68 -5.65
CA LEU A 636 9.10 -14.38 -7.05
C LEU A 636 9.71 -13.05 -7.51
N MET A 637 9.57 -11.99 -6.71
CA MET A 637 10.05 -10.66 -7.06
C MET A 637 11.58 -10.57 -6.96
N GLU A 638 12.22 -11.21 -5.97
CA GLU A 638 13.69 -11.32 -5.91
C GLU A 638 14.24 -11.98 -7.17
N ARG A 639 13.63 -13.10 -7.60
CA ARG A 639 14.03 -13.80 -8.83
C ARG A 639 13.87 -12.93 -10.07
N LEU A 640 12.75 -12.23 -10.20
CA LEU A 640 12.49 -11.36 -11.35
C LEU A 640 13.46 -10.16 -11.39
N LEU A 641 13.91 -9.64 -10.24
CA LEU A 641 14.98 -8.65 -10.14
C LEU A 641 16.34 -9.22 -10.59
N GLN A 642 16.68 -10.46 -10.21
CA GLN A 642 17.91 -11.13 -10.67
C GLN A 642 17.95 -11.31 -12.20
N GLU A 643 16.81 -11.59 -12.84
CA GLU A 643 16.71 -11.88 -14.28
C GLU A 643 16.47 -10.64 -15.17
N GLN A 644 16.34 -9.42 -14.60
CA GLN A 644 16.01 -8.19 -15.34
C GLN A 644 16.95 -7.89 -16.53
N GLY A 645 18.21 -8.31 -16.45
CA GLY A 645 19.24 -8.02 -17.46
C GLY A 645 19.22 -8.89 -18.73
N GLU A 646 18.63 -10.09 -18.71
CA GLU A 646 18.77 -11.05 -19.82
C GLU A 646 17.58 -11.08 -20.80
N LYS A 647 16.36 -10.77 -20.34
CA LYS A 647 15.13 -11.00 -21.11
C LYS A 647 14.07 -9.92 -20.89
N GLY A 648 14.34 -8.69 -21.34
CA GLY A 648 13.36 -7.61 -21.39
C GLY A 648 12.59 -7.44 -20.07
N GLY A 649 13.32 -7.14 -18.99
CA GLY A 649 12.84 -7.13 -17.61
C GLY A 649 11.67 -6.18 -17.35
N PHE A 650 10.86 -6.47 -16.33
CA PHE A 650 9.81 -5.56 -15.87
C PHE A 650 10.45 -4.33 -15.22
N ASP A 651 9.95 -3.14 -15.55
CA ASP A 651 10.28 -1.95 -14.76
C ASP A 651 9.69 -2.06 -13.34
N ASP A 652 10.19 -1.23 -12.41
CA ASP A 652 9.78 -1.24 -11.01
C ASP A 652 8.26 -1.13 -10.82
N HIS A 653 7.58 -0.29 -11.62
CA HIS A 653 6.14 -0.10 -11.52
C HIS A 653 5.38 -1.33 -12.04
N GLN A 654 5.81 -1.92 -13.15
CA GLN A 654 5.26 -3.19 -13.64
C GLN A 654 5.50 -4.34 -12.65
N LEU A 655 6.65 -4.39 -11.98
CA LEU A 655 6.99 -5.44 -11.02
C LEU A 655 6.18 -5.27 -9.72
N ALA A 656 6.02 -4.05 -9.22
CA ALA A 656 5.15 -3.74 -8.09
C ALA A 656 3.69 -4.18 -8.37
N TYR A 657 3.12 -3.83 -9.53
CA TYR A 657 1.78 -4.29 -9.93
C TYR A 657 1.68 -5.80 -10.19
N LEU A 658 2.77 -6.45 -10.61
CA LEU A 658 2.82 -7.91 -10.77
C LEU A 658 2.74 -8.62 -9.42
N GLY A 659 3.52 -8.17 -8.44
CA GLY A 659 3.51 -8.72 -7.07
C GLY A 659 2.19 -8.42 -6.35
N GLY A 660 1.80 -7.14 -6.32
CA GLY A 660 0.57 -6.68 -5.69
C GLY A 660 -0.69 -7.36 -6.23
N GLY A 661 -0.89 -7.34 -7.55
CA GLY A 661 -2.06 -7.98 -8.16
C GLY A 661 -2.07 -9.51 -8.10
N LEU A 662 -0.94 -10.15 -7.76
CA LEU A 662 -0.89 -11.56 -7.42
C LEU A 662 -1.27 -11.81 -5.95
N LEU A 663 -0.88 -10.90 -5.04
CA LEU A 663 -1.27 -10.94 -3.63
C LEU A 663 -2.78 -10.70 -3.45
N ASP A 664 -3.34 -9.64 -4.04
CA ASP A 664 -4.77 -9.30 -4.02
C ASP A 664 -5.66 -10.50 -4.40
N ALA A 665 -5.19 -11.37 -5.30
CA ALA A 665 -5.90 -12.56 -5.73
C ALA A 665 -5.70 -13.79 -4.81
N ALA A 666 -4.56 -13.86 -4.10
CA ALA A 666 -4.16 -15.03 -3.31
C ALA A 666 -4.75 -15.03 -1.89
N VAL A 667 -4.95 -13.86 -1.28
CA VAL A 667 -5.31 -13.75 0.14
C VAL A 667 -6.74 -14.23 0.41
N ASP A 668 -7.76 -13.49 -0.07
CA ASP A 668 -9.16 -13.80 0.27
C ASP A 668 -9.62 -15.16 -0.26
N THR A 669 -9.16 -15.57 -1.44
CA THR A 669 -9.55 -16.85 -2.04
C THR A 669 -9.07 -18.05 -1.21
N THR A 670 -7.86 -17.97 -0.66
CA THR A 670 -7.29 -19.02 0.21
C THR A 670 -7.95 -18.99 1.59
N TYR A 671 -8.14 -17.79 2.16
CA TYR A 671 -8.81 -17.58 3.44
C TYR A 671 -10.26 -18.11 3.46
N LEU A 672 -11.09 -17.71 2.50
CA LEU A 672 -12.50 -18.11 2.43
C LEU A 672 -12.67 -19.61 2.17
N SER A 673 -11.74 -20.23 1.43
CA SER A 673 -11.69 -21.69 1.26
C SER A 673 -11.38 -22.41 2.57
N ALA A 674 -10.43 -21.90 3.37
CA ALA A 674 -10.08 -22.46 4.67
C ALA A 674 -11.20 -22.27 5.72
N LEU A 675 -11.86 -21.11 5.75
CA LEU A 675 -13.06 -20.90 6.58
C LEU A 675 -14.17 -21.91 6.23
N THR A 676 -14.46 -22.08 4.93
CA THR A 676 -15.47 -23.01 4.45
C THR A 676 -15.16 -24.45 4.90
N PHE A 677 -13.90 -24.86 4.81
CA PHE A 677 -13.45 -26.16 5.30
C PHE A 677 -13.68 -26.33 6.80
N ILE A 678 -13.30 -25.34 7.62
CA ILE A 678 -13.47 -25.37 9.07
C ILE A 678 -14.96 -25.40 9.45
N LYS A 679 -15.80 -24.64 8.75
CA LYS A 679 -17.26 -24.65 8.92
C LYS A 679 -17.86 -26.02 8.56
N ALA A 680 -17.38 -26.66 7.50
CA ALA A 680 -17.78 -28.02 7.16
C ALA A 680 -17.34 -29.03 8.23
N LEU A 681 -16.10 -28.97 8.73
CA LEU A 681 -15.61 -29.86 9.80
C LEU A 681 -16.39 -29.70 11.11
N GLY A 682 -16.72 -28.46 11.50
CA GLY A 682 -17.50 -28.19 12.71
C GLY A 682 -18.96 -28.64 12.62
N ALA A 683 -19.53 -28.69 11.40
CA ALA A 683 -20.88 -29.19 11.15
C ALA A 683 -20.94 -30.71 10.89
N HIS A 684 -19.82 -31.32 10.48
CA HIS A 684 -19.69 -32.74 10.11
C HIS A 684 -18.56 -33.44 10.90
N PRO A 685 -18.76 -33.72 12.21
CA PRO A 685 -17.76 -34.41 13.03
C PRO A 685 -17.34 -35.77 12.46
N GLU A 686 -18.22 -36.47 11.74
CA GLU A 686 -17.94 -37.74 11.06
C GLU A 686 -16.88 -37.59 9.96
N ILE A 687 -16.92 -36.49 9.20
CA ILE A 687 -15.92 -36.16 8.17
C ILE A 687 -14.59 -35.80 8.85
N LEU A 688 -14.64 -35.03 9.93
CA LEU A 688 -13.45 -34.72 10.74
C LEU A 688 -12.79 -35.99 11.30
N LYS A 689 -13.54 -36.90 11.93
CA LYS A 689 -12.99 -38.15 12.48
C LYS A 689 -12.38 -39.03 11.40
N ARG A 690 -12.92 -39.01 10.18
CA ARG A 690 -12.33 -39.73 9.04
C ARG A 690 -11.05 -39.08 8.52
N ALA A 691 -11.00 -37.76 8.39
CA ALA A 691 -9.78 -37.05 8.02
C ALA A 691 -8.68 -37.24 9.08
N GLN A 692 -9.05 -37.24 10.36
CA GLN A 692 -8.17 -37.61 11.47
C GLN A 692 -7.59 -39.02 11.29
N ALA A 693 -8.45 -40.02 11.04
CA ALA A 693 -8.02 -41.40 10.85
C ALA A 693 -7.07 -41.59 9.65
N GLU A 694 -7.28 -40.89 8.54
CA GLU A 694 -6.35 -40.90 7.41
C GLU A 694 -4.97 -40.36 7.82
N VAL A 695 -4.93 -39.19 8.46
CA VAL A 695 -3.65 -38.53 8.80
C VAL A 695 -2.91 -39.27 9.92
N ASP A 696 -3.63 -39.86 10.87
CA ASP A 696 -3.04 -40.66 11.96
C ASP A 696 -2.32 -41.93 11.45
N ASN A 697 -2.71 -42.48 10.29
CA ASN A 697 -2.00 -43.61 9.66
C ASN A 697 -0.57 -43.25 9.19
N PHE A 698 -0.28 -41.95 8.99
CA PHE A 698 1.01 -41.46 8.50
C PHE A 698 1.79 -40.64 9.54
N SER A 699 1.20 -40.36 10.71
CA SER A 699 1.74 -39.39 11.68
C SER A 699 1.31 -39.73 13.11
N SER A 700 2.27 -40.08 13.96
CA SER A 700 2.02 -40.41 15.37
C SER A 700 1.57 -39.18 16.17
N ALA A 701 1.11 -39.38 17.41
CA ALA A 701 0.72 -38.29 18.31
C ALA A 701 1.86 -37.32 18.69
N SER A 702 3.12 -37.69 18.44
CA SER A 702 4.31 -36.86 18.70
C SER A 702 5.01 -36.35 17.44
N GLN A 703 4.47 -36.63 16.24
CA GLN A 703 5.04 -36.21 14.97
C GLN A 703 3.95 -35.58 14.09
N PRO A 704 3.94 -34.24 13.94
CA PRO A 704 2.99 -33.57 13.05
C PRO A 704 3.17 -33.98 11.58
N PRO A 705 2.13 -33.82 10.75
CA PRO A 705 2.20 -34.21 9.34
C PRO A 705 3.31 -33.49 8.60
N ARG A 706 4.09 -34.29 7.85
CA ARG A 706 5.23 -33.82 7.06
C ARG A 706 4.79 -33.57 5.61
N LEU A 707 5.42 -32.59 4.97
CA LEU A 707 5.20 -32.24 3.56
C LEU A 707 5.16 -33.43 2.60
N LYS A 708 6.13 -34.34 2.70
CA LYS A 708 6.24 -35.54 1.85
C LYS A 708 5.11 -36.56 2.01
N ASP A 709 4.28 -36.42 3.04
CA ASP A 709 3.14 -37.31 3.29
C ASP A 709 1.82 -36.69 2.80
N LEU A 710 1.77 -35.40 2.46
CA LEU A 710 0.59 -34.72 1.90
C LEU A 710 0.07 -35.36 0.61
N GLU A 711 0.96 -35.94 -0.20
CA GLU A 711 0.55 -36.63 -1.42
C GLU A 711 -0.27 -37.90 -1.16
N LYS A 712 -0.16 -38.49 0.03
CA LYS A 712 -0.82 -39.75 0.43
C LYS A 712 -2.21 -39.51 1.03
N LEU A 713 -2.53 -38.28 1.41
CA LEU A 713 -3.79 -37.89 2.06
C LEU A 713 -4.90 -37.72 1.02
N GLN A 714 -5.43 -38.84 0.51
CA GLN A 714 -6.42 -38.85 -0.57
C GLN A 714 -7.78 -38.35 -0.11
N TYR A 715 -8.21 -38.68 1.10
CA TYR A 715 -9.46 -38.17 1.67
C TYR A 715 -9.34 -36.67 1.99
N LEU A 716 -8.18 -36.19 2.44
CA LEU A 716 -7.98 -34.76 2.63
C LEU A 716 -7.93 -33.98 1.30
N LYS A 717 -7.36 -34.57 0.23
CA LYS A 717 -7.47 -34.07 -1.14
C LYS A 717 -8.92 -34.05 -1.64
N ALA A 718 -9.69 -35.09 -1.33
CA ALA A 718 -11.12 -35.15 -1.63
C ALA A 718 -11.90 -34.05 -0.91
N CYS A 719 -11.59 -33.78 0.37
CA CYS A 719 -12.17 -32.67 1.13
C CYS A 719 -11.84 -31.31 0.48
N PHE A 720 -10.60 -31.10 0.02
CA PHE A 720 -10.21 -29.88 -0.70
C PHE A 720 -11.03 -29.67 -1.98
N PHE A 721 -11.17 -30.69 -2.82
CA PHE A 721 -11.98 -30.57 -4.03
C PHE A 721 -13.47 -30.40 -3.73
N GLU A 722 -13.98 -31.04 -2.68
CA GLU A 722 -15.38 -30.86 -2.25
C GLU A 722 -15.65 -29.46 -1.70
N VAL A 723 -14.72 -28.83 -0.97
CA VAL A 723 -14.84 -27.42 -0.56
C VAL A 723 -15.01 -26.53 -1.79
N LEU A 724 -14.15 -26.72 -2.79
CA LEU A 724 -14.18 -25.93 -4.03
C LEU A 724 -15.41 -26.18 -4.90
N ARG A 725 -16.01 -27.38 -4.84
CA ARG A 725 -17.26 -27.73 -5.54
C ARG A 725 -18.49 -27.21 -4.81
N TRP A 726 -18.56 -27.42 -3.50
CA TRP A 726 -19.71 -27.14 -2.65
C TRP A 726 -19.91 -25.63 -2.42
N ARG A 727 -18.84 -24.87 -2.20
CA ARG A 727 -18.90 -23.40 -2.04
C ARG A 727 -17.75 -22.75 -2.82
N PRO A 728 -17.84 -22.71 -4.17
CA PRO A 728 -16.82 -22.07 -4.99
C PRO A 728 -16.72 -20.59 -4.65
N VAL A 729 -15.55 -20.15 -4.16
CA VAL A 729 -15.34 -18.75 -3.75
C VAL A 729 -15.65 -17.78 -4.90
N ALA A 730 -15.22 -18.08 -6.13
CA ALA A 730 -15.65 -17.34 -7.33
C ALA A 730 -16.87 -18.03 -7.98
N ALA A 731 -18.04 -17.99 -7.32
CA ALA A 731 -19.25 -18.70 -7.76
C ALA A 731 -19.74 -18.29 -9.16
N VAL A 732 -19.54 -17.02 -9.53
CA VAL A 732 -19.49 -16.57 -10.93
C VAL A 732 -18.06 -16.15 -11.21
N ASN A 733 -17.42 -16.78 -12.20
CA ASN A 733 -16.02 -16.52 -12.55
C ASN A 733 -15.82 -15.05 -12.95
N LEU A 734 -14.61 -14.53 -12.76
CA LEU A 734 -14.22 -13.16 -13.11
C LEU A 734 -14.59 -12.84 -14.57
N PRO A 735 -15.28 -11.72 -14.86
CA PRO A 735 -15.83 -11.44 -16.20
C PRO A 735 -14.81 -11.46 -17.34
N HIS A 736 -15.14 -12.16 -18.43
CA HIS A 736 -14.41 -12.12 -19.70
C HIS A 736 -15.05 -11.11 -20.66
N THR A 737 -14.35 -10.75 -21.73
CA THR A 737 -14.91 -10.00 -22.86
C THR A 737 -14.53 -10.67 -24.18
N LEU A 738 -15.47 -10.67 -25.11
CA LEU A 738 -15.30 -11.19 -26.46
C LEU A 738 -14.61 -10.16 -27.37
N ASP A 739 -13.45 -10.54 -27.95
CA ASP A 739 -12.56 -9.65 -28.71
C ASP A 739 -13.04 -9.36 -30.15
N VAL A 740 -13.87 -10.23 -30.74
CA VAL A 740 -14.44 -10.17 -32.11
C VAL A 740 -15.83 -10.82 -32.15
N ASP A 741 -16.69 -10.43 -33.09
CA ASP A 741 -18.01 -11.06 -33.27
C ASP A 741 -17.88 -12.58 -33.50
N ASP A 742 -18.78 -13.36 -32.92
CA ASP A 742 -18.79 -14.83 -33.02
C ASP A 742 -20.21 -15.38 -33.25
N ILE A 743 -20.28 -16.59 -33.84
CA ILE A 743 -21.52 -17.36 -33.98
C ILE A 743 -21.37 -18.70 -33.26
N PHE A 744 -22.25 -18.95 -32.29
CA PHE A 744 -22.26 -20.18 -31.49
C PHE A 744 -23.67 -20.76 -31.40
N ARG A 745 -23.85 -22.01 -31.84
CA ARG A 745 -25.16 -22.71 -31.87
C ARG A 745 -26.29 -21.90 -32.54
N GLY A 746 -25.95 -21.11 -33.56
CA GLY A 746 -26.88 -20.23 -34.28
C GLY A 746 -27.11 -18.86 -33.62
N TYR A 747 -26.63 -18.65 -32.39
CA TYR A 747 -26.64 -17.33 -31.75
C TYR A 747 -25.49 -16.46 -32.25
N HIS A 748 -25.80 -15.19 -32.50
CA HIS A 748 -24.81 -14.16 -32.78
C HIS A 748 -24.40 -13.48 -31.47
N ILE A 749 -23.11 -13.51 -31.15
CA ILE A 749 -22.53 -12.91 -29.94
C ILE A 749 -21.59 -11.77 -30.40
N PRO A 750 -22.00 -10.49 -30.27
CA PRO A 750 -21.20 -9.37 -30.75
C PRO A 750 -19.92 -9.16 -29.93
N LYS A 751 -18.89 -8.60 -30.56
CA LYS A 751 -17.69 -8.05 -29.92
C LYS A 751 -18.06 -7.13 -28.75
N GLY A 752 -17.25 -7.19 -27.69
CA GLY A 752 -17.48 -6.42 -26.47
C GLY A 752 -18.55 -7.01 -25.55
N THR A 753 -19.18 -8.13 -25.92
CA THR A 753 -20.05 -8.89 -25.01
C THR A 753 -19.24 -9.39 -23.82
N VAL A 754 -19.75 -9.12 -22.62
CA VAL A 754 -19.20 -9.64 -21.36
C VAL A 754 -19.63 -11.09 -21.21
N VAL A 755 -18.70 -11.98 -20.87
CA VAL A 755 -18.99 -13.41 -20.72
C VAL A 755 -18.69 -13.85 -19.29
N LEU A 756 -19.68 -14.46 -18.64
CA LEU A 756 -19.66 -14.91 -17.25
C LEU A 756 -19.79 -16.43 -17.20
N GLN A 757 -18.82 -17.14 -16.62
CA GLN A 757 -18.97 -18.57 -16.32
C GLN A 757 -19.64 -18.72 -14.95
N ASN A 758 -20.78 -19.41 -14.88
CA ASN A 758 -21.44 -19.75 -13.64
C ASN A 758 -20.86 -21.06 -13.07
N ILE A 759 -19.76 -20.95 -12.31
CA ILE A 759 -19.07 -22.09 -11.68
C ILE A 759 -20.00 -22.83 -10.71
N TRP A 760 -20.95 -22.13 -10.08
CA TRP A 760 -21.99 -22.77 -9.27
C TRP A 760 -22.82 -23.76 -10.09
N ALA A 761 -23.29 -23.38 -11.28
CA ALA A 761 -24.03 -24.27 -12.18
C ALA A 761 -23.19 -25.47 -12.65
N ASP A 762 -21.90 -25.25 -12.95
CA ASP A 762 -20.96 -26.30 -13.35
C ASP A 762 -20.74 -27.36 -12.25
N SER A 763 -20.91 -26.96 -10.97
CA SER A 763 -20.59 -27.73 -9.76
C SER A 763 -21.82 -28.22 -8.96
N HIS A 764 -23.03 -27.76 -9.29
CA HIS A 764 -24.28 -28.09 -8.59
C HIS A 764 -25.37 -28.70 -9.50
N ASP A 765 -25.03 -29.16 -10.70
CA ASP A 765 -25.96 -29.90 -11.56
C ASP A 765 -26.30 -31.26 -10.91
N PRO A 766 -27.55 -31.52 -10.47
CA PRO A 766 -27.91 -32.76 -9.80
C PRO A 766 -27.89 -33.99 -10.73
N SER A 767 -27.85 -33.79 -12.06
CA SER A 767 -27.65 -34.88 -13.03
C SER A 767 -26.20 -35.33 -13.16
N ILE A 768 -25.26 -34.59 -12.54
CA ILE A 768 -23.81 -34.84 -12.58
C ILE A 768 -23.26 -35.08 -11.18
N TYR A 769 -23.71 -34.29 -10.20
CA TYR A 769 -23.33 -34.35 -8.80
C TYR A 769 -24.57 -34.69 -7.95
N PRO A 770 -24.77 -35.98 -7.57
CA PRO A 770 -25.86 -36.36 -6.67
C PRO A 770 -25.77 -35.60 -5.34
N SER A 771 -26.94 -35.18 -4.83
CA SER A 771 -27.09 -34.35 -3.61
C SER A 771 -26.10 -33.17 -3.57
N PRO A 772 -26.12 -32.25 -4.56
CA PRO A 772 -25.05 -31.27 -4.75
C PRO A 772 -24.93 -30.24 -3.62
N SER A 773 -26.01 -30.04 -2.84
CA SER A 773 -26.04 -29.18 -1.66
C SER A 773 -25.40 -29.80 -0.41
N THR A 774 -25.16 -31.11 -0.38
CA THR A 774 -24.45 -31.81 0.70
C THR A 774 -22.94 -31.67 0.51
N PHE A 775 -22.20 -31.48 1.61
CA PHE A 775 -20.74 -31.58 1.63
C PHE A 775 -20.36 -33.05 1.78
N ASP A 776 -19.95 -33.68 0.68
CA ASP A 776 -19.59 -35.10 0.64
C ASP A 776 -18.26 -35.31 -0.10
N PRO A 777 -17.15 -35.54 0.62
CA PRO A 777 -15.86 -35.86 0.01
C PRO A 777 -15.81 -37.25 -0.67
N GLU A 778 -16.68 -38.22 -0.34
CA GLU A 778 -16.59 -39.60 -0.88
C GLU A 778 -16.67 -39.66 -2.40
N ARG A 779 -17.43 -38.74 -2.99
CA ARG A 779 -17.53 -38.60 -4.45
C ARG A 779 -16.16 -38.51 -5.13
N TYR A 780 -15.18 -37.86 -4.49
CA TYR A 780 -13.84 -37.65 -5.04
C TYR A 780 -12.89 -38.84 -4.81
N LEU A 781 -13.20 -39.73 -3.87
CA LEU A 781 -12.52 -41.02 -3.76
C LEU A 781 -13.07 -42.05 -4.76
N THR A 782 -14.39 -42.02 -5.00
CA THR A 782 -15.06 -42.93 -5.94
C THR A 782 -14.77 -42.53 -7.40
N ASN A 783 -14.68 -41.23 -7.67
CA ASN A 783 -14.43 -40.67 -8.99
C ASN A 783 -13.55 -39.41 -8.89
N PRO A 784 -12.41 -39.31 -9.61
CA PRO A 784 -11.55 -38.12 -9.53
C PRO A 784 -12.24 -36.79 -9.92
N TYR A 785 -13.39 -36.83 -10.61
CA TYR A 785 -14.19 -35.64 -10.95
C TYR A 785 -15.33 -35.33 -9.97
N GLY A 786 -15.57 -36.19 -8.98
CA GLY A 786 -16.67 -36.08 -8.01
C GLY A 786 -18.07 -36.34 -8.57
N THR A 787 -18.19 -36.85 -9.80
CA THR A 787 -19.46 -37.01 -10.51
C THR A 787 -20.00 -38.45 -10.42
N GLN A 788 -21.26 -38.65 -10.81
CA GLN A 788 -21.82 -39.99 -11.07
C GLN A 788 -21.52 -40.53 -12.48
N MET A 789 -20.87 -39.74 -13.34
CA MET A 789 -20.43 -40.20 -14.66
C MET A 789 -19.16 -41.05 -14.52
N SER A 790 -18.85 -41.91 -15.49
CA SER A 790 -17.55 -42.59 -15.48
C SER A 790 -16.39 -41.60 -15.70
N ALA A 791 -15.19 -41.94 -15.22
CA ALA A 791 -14.01 -41.09 -15.39
C ALA A 791 -13.66 -40.90 -16.89
N GLU A 792 -13.87 -41.93 -17.70
CA GLU A 792 -13.68 -41.92 -19.16
C GLU A 792 -14.69 -41.01 -19.85
N ALA A 793 -15.96 -41.03 -19.42
CA ALA A 793 -17.00 -40.13 -19.91
C ALA A 793 -16.67 -38.66 -19.57
N CYS A 794 -16.27 -38.39 -18.32
CA CYS A 794 -15.76 -37.09 -17.91
C CYS A 794 -14.56 -36.63 -18.77
N GLN A 795 -13.61 -37.53 -19.05
CA GLN A 795 -12.45 -37.21 -19.88
C GLN A 795 -12.82 -36.94 -21.35
N ALA A 796 -13.75 -37.70 -21.94
CA ALA A 796 -14.24 -37.48 -23.30
C ALA A 796 -14.96 -36.12 -23.45
N GLU A 797 -15.83 -35.79 -22.50
CA GLU A 797 -16.45 -34.46 -22.37
C GLU A 797 -15.45 -33.36 -22.01
N GLY A 798 -14.22 -33.71 -21.63
CA GLY A 798 -13.17 -32.77 -21.24
C GLY A 798 -13.49 -32.02 -19.96
N ARG A 799 -14.20 -32.69 -19.04
CA ARG A 799 -14.52 -32.15 -17.72
C ARG A 799 -13.25 -31.88 -16.91
N LYS A 800 -13.33 -30.92 -15.99
CA LYS A 800 -12.28 -30.61 -15.02
C LYS A 800 -12.61 -31.22 -13.66
N ILE A 801 -11.57 -31.59 -12.90
CA ILE A 801 -11.68 -32.02 -11.50
C ILE A 801 -12.33 -30.92 -10.65
N SER A 802 -11.95 -29.66 -10.91
CA SER A 802 -12.58 -28.47 -10.33
C SER A 802 -12.63 -27.34 -11.35
N TYR A 803 -13.76 -26.63 -11.38
CA TYR A 803 -13.98 -25.40 -12.16
C TYR A 803 -13.69 -24.13 -11.34
N ALA A 804 -13.45 -24.23 -10.03
CA ALA A 804 -13.21 -23.09 -9.14
C ALA A 804 -11.97 -22.25 -9.50
N PHE A 805 -11.01 -22.84 -10.22
CA PHE A 805 -9.83 -22.15 -10.77
C PHE A 805 -10.07 -21.51 -12.15
N GLY A 806 -11.30 -21.51 -12.64
CA GLY A 806 -11.67 -21.05 -13.97
C GLY A 806 -11.18 -21.95 -15.11
N SER A 807 -11.31 -21.47 -16.35
CA SER A 807 -11.02 -22.23 -17.56
C SER A 807 -10.24 -21.43 -18.61
N GLY A 808 -9.61 -22.15 -19.55
CA GLY A 808 -8.97 -21.55 -20.72
C GLY A 808 -7.73 -20.71 -20.41
N ARG A 809 -7.44 -19.71 -21.26
CA ARG A 809 -6.21 -18.89 -21.16
C ARG A 809 -6.15 -18.00 -19.92
N ARG A 810 -7.28 -17.81 -19.23
CA ARG A 810 -7.41 -17.05 -17.98
C ARG A 810 -7.46 -17.94 -16.73
N GLN A 811 -7.38 -19.27 -16.86
CA GLN A 811 -7.31 -20.19 -15.71
C GLN A 811 -6.26 -19.72 -14.71
N CYS A 812 -6.62 -19.79 -13.42
CA CYS A 812 -5.80 -19.35 -12.30
C CYS A 812 -4.44 -20.05 -12.32
N PRO A 813 -3.31 -19.32 -12.30
CA PRO A 813 -1.99 -19.93 -12.24
C PRO A 813 -1.66 -20.51 -10.86
N GLY A 814 -2.31 -20.04 -9.79
CA GLY A 814 -2.00 -20.41 -8.41
C GLY A 814 -2.64 -21.70 -7.91
N ASN A 815 -3.21 -22.54 -8.78
CA ASN A 815 -3.99 -23.71 -8.35
C ASN A 815 -3.17 -24.73 -7.54
N VAL A 816 -1.96 -25.07 -7.98
CA VAL A 816 -1.06 -26.00 -7.25
C VAL A 816 -0.54 -25.37 -5.96
N PHE A 817 -0.17 -24.07 -6.00
CA PHE A 817 0.28 -23.34 -4.81
C PHE A 817 -0.81 -23.32 -3.73
N ALA A 818 -2.06 -22.98 -4.10
CA ALA A 818 -3.20 -22.96 -3.19
C ALA A 818 -3.54 -24.36 -2.65
N GLN A 819 -3.50 -25.40 -3.50
CA GLN A 819 -3.71 -26.78 -3.08
C GLN A 819 -2.66 -27.24 -2.05
N ASN A 820 -1.38 -26.98 -2.31
CA ASN A 820 -0.30 -27.37 -1.40
C ASN A 820 -0.42 -26.66 -0.05
N GLY A 821 -0.66 -25.35 -0.05
CA GLY A 821 -0.86 -24.55 1.16
C GLY A 821 -2.09 -25.00 1.96
N PHE A 822 -3.22 -25.24 1.28
CA PHE A 822 -4.43 -25.76 1.91
C PHE A 822 -4.20 -27.14 2.52
N LEU A 823 -3.55 -28.08 1.83
CA LEU A 823 -3.29 -29.41 2.35
C LEU A 823 -2.32 -29.39 3.54
N ALA A 824 -1.29 -28.55 3.51
CA ALA A 824 -0.38 -28.36 4.64
C ALA A 824 -1.11 -27.83 5.89
N MET A 825 -1.97 -26.83 5.72
CA MET A 825 -2.84 -26.30 6.77
C MET A 825 -3.82 -27.36 7.29
N ALA A 826 -4.59 -27.97 6.39
CA ALA A 826 -5.65 -28.90 6.72
C ALA A 826 -5.11 -30.17 7.41
N ALA A 827 -3.95 -30.68 6.99
CA ALA A 827 -3.34 -31.87 7.58
C ALA A 827 -2.93 -31.60 9.04
N LYS A 828 -2.22 -30.49 9.30
CA LYS A 828 -1.85 -30.10 10.67
C LYS A 828 -3.09 -29.82 11.52
N LEU A 829 -4.11 -29.16 10.96
CA LEU A 829 -5.36 -28.83 11.65
C LEU A 829 -6.11 -30.10 12.11
N VAL A 830 -6.42 -31.03 11.20
CA VAL A 830 -7.16 -32.26 11.60
C VAL A 830 -6.31 -33.18 12.47
N TRP A 831 -4.99 -33.25 12.25
CA TRP A 831 -4.10 -34.02 13.11
C TRP A 831 -4.07 -33.45 14.54
N ALA A 832 -4.10 -32.13 14.70
CA ALA A 832 -3.98 -31.45 15.98
C ALA A 832 -5.28 -31.40 16.79
N PHE A 833 -6.40 -31.05 16.16
CA PHE A 833 -7.59 -30.57 16.85
C PHE A 833 -8.85 -31.40 16.57
N ASP A 834 -9.72 -31.47 17.56
CA ASP A 834 -11.15 -31.59 17.35
C ASP A 834 -11.74 -30.18 17.15
N VAL A 835 -12.56 -30.01 16.11
CA VAL A 835 -13.26 -28.75 15.78
C VAL A 835 -14.69 -28.90 16.25
N VAL A 836 -15.09 -28.11 17.23
CA VAL A 836 -16.38 -28.26 17.93
C VAL A 836 -17.22 -27.01 17.71
N ALA A 837 -18.35 -27.16 17.03
CA ALA A 837 -19.36 -26.10 16.96
C ALA A 837 -20.14 -26.03 18.29
N LYS A 838 -20.40 -24.81 18.78
CA LYS A 838 -21.20 -24.59 20.00
C LYS A 838 -22.70 -24.78 19.76
N GLU A 839 -23.13 -24.45 18.55
CA GLU A 839 -24.51 -24.56 18.06
C GLU A 839 -24.48 -25.13 16.63
N PRO A 840 -25.60 -25.68 16.12
CA PRO A 840 -25.67 -26.14 14.73
C PRO A 840 -25.31 -25.03 13.75
N LEU A 841 -24.24 -25.21 12.97
CA LEU A 841 -23.76 -24.20 12.04
C LEU A 841 -24.69 -24.08 10.83
N ASP A 842 -25.09 -22.86 10.46
CA ASP A 842 -25.90 -22.65 9.27
C ASP A 842 -25.09 -22.89 7.99
N LEU A 843 -25.43 -23.98 7.27
CA LEU A 843 -24.80 -24.38 6.01
C LEU A 843 -25.56 -23.89 4.76
N SER A 844 -26.72 -23.26 4.92
CA SER A 844 -27.53 -22.66 3.85
C SER A 844 -26.69 -21.72 2.99
N VAL A 845 -26.75 -21.81 1.66
CA VAL A 845 -26.06 -20.82 0.80
C VAL A 845 -26.79 -19.47 0.84
N GLU A 846 -28.08 -19.47 1.20
CA GLU A 846 -28.95 -18.30 1.31
C GLU A 846 -28.67 -17.48 2.58
N THR A 847 -28.34 -18.12 3.70
CA THR A 847 -28.22 -17.46 5.03
C THR A 847 -26.88 -17.71 5.75
N GLY A 848 -26.20 -18.81 5.50
CA GLY A 848 -24.91 -19.15 6.12
C GLY A 848 -23.68 -18.60 5.39
N PHE A 849 -23.86 -17.96 4.24
CA PHE A 849 -22.80 -17.41 3.39
C PHE A 849 -23.22 -16.04 2.85
N HIS A 850 -22.32 -15.06 2.78
CA HIS A 850 -22.53 -13.81 2.03
C HIS A 850 -22.07 -13.97 0.57
N GLY A 851 -22.75 -13.26 -0.33
CA GLY A 851 -22.36 -13.18 -1.75
C GLY A 851 -21.73 -11.84 -2.12
N GLY A 852 -21.24 -11.76 -3.34
CA GLY A 852 -20.56 -10.60 -3.94
C GLY A 852 -19.75 -11.07 -5.15
N LEU A 853 -18.60 -10.43 -5.40
CA LEU A 853 -17.57 -10.97 -6.29
C LEU A 853 -17.06 -12.33 -5.78
N LEU A 854 -16.93 -12.46 -4.46
CA LEU A 854 -16.53 -13.67 -3.75
C LEU A 854 -17.68 -14.17 -2.86
N LEU A 855 -17.87 -15.48 -2.80
CA LEU A 855 -18.74 -16.19 -1.86
C LEU A 855 -17.92 -16.50 -0.60
N GLY A 856 -18.35 -15.99 0.54
CA GLY A 856 -17.69 -16.21 1.84
C GLY A 856 -18.67 -16.70 2.89
N SER A 857 -18.18 -17.38 3.94
CA SER A 857 -19.03 -17.76 5.07
C SER A 857 -19.44 -16.53 5.86
N GLU A 858 -20.68 -16.50 6.33
CA GLU A 858 -21.04 -15.60 7.42
C GLU A 858 -20.27 -15.97 8.70
N PRO A 859 -20.07 -15.02 9.64
CA PRO A 859 -19.37 -15.28 10.91
C PRO A 859 -19.98 -16.48 11.66
N PHE A 860 -19.11 -17.32 12.21
CA PHE A 860 -19.50 -18.52 12.96
C PHE A 860 -18.49 -18.82 14.07
N GLU A 861 -18.94 -19.52 15.11
CA GLU A 861 -18.10 -19.93 16.23
C GLU A 861 -17.83 -21.44 16.23
N VAL A 862 -16.55 -21.79 16.33
CA VAL A 862 -16.06 -23.14 16.65
C VAL A 862 -14.93 -23.03 17.66
N ASP A 863 -14.82 -24.00 18.55
CA ASP A 863 -13.68 -24.18 19.44
C ASP A 863 -12.71 -25.23 18.86
N PHE A 864 -11.41 -24.96 18.98
CA PHE A 864 -10.33 -25.87 18.58
C PHE A 864 -9.75 -26.54 19.83
N VAL A 865 -10.04 -27.82 20.02
CA VAL A 865 -9.61 -28.59 21.20
C VAL A 865 -8.46 -29.51 20.80
N PRO A 866 -7.25 -29.37 21.37
CA PRO A 866 -6.14 -30.28 21.08
C PRO A 866 -6.51 -31.73 21.43
N ARG A 867 -6.34 -32.65 20.47
CA ARG A 867 -6.73 -34.07 20.62
C ARG A 867 -5.94 -34.81 21.71
N SER A 868 -4.76 -34.32 22.06
CA SER A 868 -3.98 -34.76 23.23
C SER A 868 -2.88 -33.74 23.57
N GLU A 869 -2.37 -33.79 24.80
CA GLU A 869 -1.23 -32.94 25.22
C GLU A 869 0.04 -33.24 24.43
N ALA A 870 0.26 -34.51 24.05
CA ALA A 870 1.39 -34.89 23.19
C ALA A 870 1.34 -34.19 21.82
N ARG A 871 0.13 -34.08 21.23
CA ARG A 871 -0.08 -33.35 19.97
C ARG A 871 0.10 -31.85 20.18
N ARG A 872 -0.44 -31.29 21.26
CA ARG A 872 -0.28 -29.89 21.64
C ARG A 872 1.21 -29.50 21.73
N GLN A 873 2.00 -30.27 22.46
CA GLN A 873 3.44 -30.03 22.62
C GLN A 873 4.19 -30.18 21.29
N ALA A 874 3.87 -31.19 20.48
CA ALA A 874 4.52 -31.42 19.20
C ALA A 874 4.22 -30.32 18.15
N ILE A 875 3.10 -29.59 18.23
CA ILE A 875 2.84 -28.39 17.41
C ILE A 875 3.80 -27.26 17.79
N ILE A 876 3.98 -27.02 19.10
CA ILE A 876 4.89 -25.98 19.61
C ILE A 876 6.31 -26.27 19.12
N GLU A 877 6.76 -27.52 19.21
CA GLU A 877 8.05 -27.92 18.68
C GLU A 877 8.18 -27.84 17.15
N ASP A 878 7.13 -28.15 16.38
CA ASP A 878 7.12 -28.05 14.91
C ASP A 878 7.16 -26.60 14.44
N PHE A 879 6.48 -25.69 15.14
CA PHE A 879 6.65 -24.26 14.95
C PHE A 879 8.09 -23.81 15.26
N GLU A 880 8.66 -24.16 16.41
CA GLU A 880 10.05 -23.79 16.75
C GLU A 880 11.07 -24.35 15.74
N LYS A 881 10.86 -25.56 15.21
CA LYS A 881 11.70 -26.17 14.15
C LYS A 881 11.56 -25.51 12.78
N THR A 882 10.51 -24.75 12.53
CA THR A 882 10.20 -24.14 11.22
C THR A 882 10.18 -22.62 11.23
N ARG A 883 10.30 -21.98 12.41
CA ARG A 883 10.22 -20.53 12.59
C ARG A 883 11.27 -19.76 11.80
N ASN A 884 12.44 -20.35 11.53
CA ASN A 884 13.49 -19.73 10.70
C ASN A 884 13.01 -19.38 9.28
N TRP A 885 11.99 -20.07 8.74
CA TRP A 885 11.39 -19.73 7.45
C TRP A 885 10.49 -18.49 7.51
N LEU A 886 10.26 -17.93 8.69
CA LEU A 886 9.30 -16.85 9.00
C LEU A 886 9.92 -15.64 9.74
N ASP A 887 11.22 -15.72 10.07
CA ASP A 887 12.04 -14.71 10.75
C ASP A 887 13.09 -14.15 9.77
#